data_AF-A0A6N2Y3C2-F1
#
_entry.id   AF-A0A6N2Y3C2-F1
#
_cell.length_a   1.000
_cell.length_b   1.000
_cell.length_c   1.000
_cell.angle_alpha   90.00
_cell.angle_beta   90.00
_cell.angle_gamma   90.00
#
_symmetry.space_group_name_H-M   'P 1'
#
loop_
_entity.id
_entity.type
_entity.pdbx_description
1 polymer ?
#
loop_
_entity_poly.entity_id
_entity_poly.type
_entity_poly.pdbx_seq_one_letter_code
_entity_poly.pdbx_strand_id
1 'polypeptide(L)'
;MFKKKFFIGSLSLMFALSGIGAVQAEGDQGSKSTASKVVELDPNGNAFLTDLTDDGYAELGRYKVEKIKDNIYHWDEGTKKLPGGATDESGVTNNPSSMYFVLEEDGVLLVDLGNGSENDEDIQNAKTIVNSMTGNKPLSIIITHSHGDHTGFGRSEAVFADVDVEKVYISEPDYAAAAEAITQFDSKITKVNHGDTVNIYGAPYVFNVVSAHTEGSLMITDTTHGALFTGDTFGSGFIWALFETNGGNPIAALNEGCALARTILNENPSLSILAGHRWQQFWEDNAQRPNEMSIQYFNDMAQVISGLLDGTTISQPYPEVAWAPDAIELSSNGAKAKIDTLPKYVEAYKASVNEMSEAYVYSGSDKLSIESVNAAAAATFVVYPDGNLTDEEAQKYINESGIKDIVDRAASKVYVARPANGISFTDDDVIGFETIVGKIGVSNNFKLIGIGDGATFINQNLTSYMNFVSGLALINPAQGQEVKVSVPTYLVTDDQAVINSYVKANNAGKVKDGYYENPESHYEIVVVNSDTKTSAADATKDAWNTVLEKFGRIGNYSEVYKQTATWYSRPLLSGDKEADQARKYQYFDSVDAIDNIERHVVTQDLDKDGTDSLWYEYIPEQSKDAQPGSVPVVILFHGNTNDPRTQYDTSGWAQIASEEGVILICPEWQGHTYQGYTYDPMTDDSNETPDSDVITMLKIIEEKYPQIDQSRIYISGLSAGSRNTTNAGLSDAKYFAAGAGHSGPFGASDLNKEAVAANKDKYDMPIIFFTGDGDEYCKDAFDTTELNAGLQVAQLYQELNDMEVTQVEDIKDEDAYLYGVPWTKRYTIEPTAENIAKIDVGAIENAKGVEISMARIYGWGHWNYTPDAKLMWEFMSKYARDLETGETIRLDLQEPDTPTDTPNDTEKPATQPSTSTSVKTGDSTMIAPFVIVASLSLFALVTVIKKSKAIR
;
A
#
# COMPACT_ATOMS: atom_id res chain seq x y z
N MET A 1 5.15 -47.92 -9.93
CA MET A 1 5.05 -47.18 -11.21
C MET A 1 3.93 -46.16 -11.10
N PHE A 2 4.23 -44.98 -10.57
CA PHE A 2 3.41 -43.77 -10.69
C PHE A 2 4.40 -42.61 -10.53
N LYS A 3 4.61 -41.85 -11.61
CA LYS A 3 5.43 -40.62 -11.60
C LYS A 3 4.48 -39.47 -11.27
N LYS A 4 4.64 -38.85 -10.10
CA LYS A 4 4.08 -37.52 -9.81
C LYS A 4 5.07 -36.48 -10.34
N LYS A 5 4.60 -35.64 -11.26
CA LYS A 5 5.24 -34.38 -11.63
C LYS A 5 4.97 -33.39 -10.49
N PHE A 6 6.03 -32.83 -9.90
CA PHE A 6 5.92 -31.64 -9.06
C PHE A 6 5.88 -30.43 -10.00
N PHE A 7 4.81 -29.65 -9.91
CA PHE A 7 4.70 -28.31 -10.48
C PHE A 7 5.40 -27.36 -9.51
N ILE A 8 6.43 -26.67 -9.97
CA ILE A 8 7.00 -25.49 -9.32
C ILE A 8 6.21 -24.32 -9.88
N GLY A 9 5.25 -23.83 -9.10
CA GLY A 9 4.56 -22.57 -9.38
C GLY A 9 5.28 -21.47 -8.60
N SER A 10 5.92 -20.56 -9.32
CA SER A 10 6.50 -19.32 -8.81
C SER A 10 5.38 -18.43 -8.27
N LEU A 11 5.26 -18.37 -6.95
CA LEU A 11 4.35 -17.47 -6.23
C LEU A 11 5.05 -16.10 -6.08
N SER A 12 5.05 -15.32 -7.15
CA SER A 12 5.54 -13.93 -7.13
C SER A 12 4.42 -13.01 -6.65
N LEU A 13 4.15 -13.00 -5.34
CA LEU A 13 3.33 -11.94 -4.71
C LEU A 13 4.23 -10.74 -4.42
N MET A 14 4.15 -9.69 -5.23
CA MET A 14 4.64 -8.38 -4.84
C MET A 14 3.72 -7.83 -3.75
N PHE A 15 4.15 -7.91 -2.49
CA PHE A 15 3.55 -7.20 -1.38
C PHE A 15 4.25 -5.86 -1.16
N ALA A 16 3.53 -4.77 -1.40
CA ALA A 16 3.72 -3.54 -0.64
C ALA A 16 3.08 -3.76 0.73
N LEU A 17 3.90 -4.05 1.74
CA LEU A 17 3.50 -4.14 3.15
C LEU A 17 4.44 -3.24 3.95
N SER A 18 3.86 -2.19 4.52
CA SER A 18 4.45 -1.27 5.48
C SER A 18 4.03 -1.65 6.90
N GLY A 19 4.96 -1.46 7.85
CA GLY A 19 4.72 -0.86 9.17
C GLY A 19 3.50 -1.24 10.03
N ILE A 20 3.81 -1.85 11.17
CA ILE A 20 3.15 -1.74 12.50
C ILE A 20 1.76 -2.36 12.65
N GLY A 21 1.74 -3.47 13.39
CA GLY A 21 0.63 -3.85 14.27
C GLY A 21 1.15 -4.05 15.69
N ALA A 22 1.17 -2.98 16.49
CA ALA A 22 1.18 -3.12 17.95
C ALA A 22 -0.28 -3.40 18.36
N VAL A 23 -0.65 -4.69 18.42
CA VAL A 23 -1.87 -5.12 19.09
C VAL A 23 -1.45 -5.94 20.29
N GLN A 24 -1.77 -5.41 21.46
CA GLN A 24 -1.67 -6.06 22.75
C GLN A 24 -2.62 -7.27 22.74
N ALA A 25 -2.09 -8.47 22.45
CA ALA A 25 -2.86 -9.71 22.46
C ALA A 25 -2.77 -10.38 23.84
N GLU A 26 -3.79 -10.16 24.67
CA GLU A 26 -4.19 -11.18 25.64
C GLU A 26 -5.06 -12.23 24.91
N GLY A 27 -4.68 -13.51 25.01
CA GLY A 27 -5.59 -14.62 24.66
C GLY A 27 -5.07 -15.67 23.68
N ASP A 28 -4.06 -16.42 24.10
CA ASP A 28 -3.77 -17.84 23.81
C ASP A 28 -4.53 -18.53 22.65
N GLN A 29 -3.88 -18.68 21.48
CA GLN A 29 -3.94 -19.90 20.64
C GLN A 29 -2.65 -20.08 19.80
N GLY A 30 -1.77 -21.00 20.25
CA GLY A 30 -1.31 -22.09 19.38
C GLY A 30 -0.11 -21.90 18.43
N SER A 31 0.94 -21.16 18.79
CA SER A 31 2.30 -21.43 18.27
C SER A 31 3.17 -21.94 19.41
N LYS A 32 3.45 -23.25 19.43
CA LYS A 32 4.41 -23.82 20.40
C LYS A 32 5.83 -23.51 19.91
N SER A 33 6.29 -22.29 20.15
CA SER A 33 7.70 -22.05 20.41
C SER A 33 8.06 -22.87 21.65
N THR A 34 8.76 -23.99 21.47
CA THR A 34 9.46 -24.62 22.58
C THR A 34 10.69 -23.76 22.85
N ALA A 35 10.54 -22.77 23.73
CA ALA A 35 11.68 -21.99 24.21
C ALA A 35 12.79 -22.96 24.63
N SER A 36 14.00 -22.78 24.06
CA SER A 36 15.14 -23.59 24.46
C SER A 36 15.39 -23.42 25.96
N LYS A 37 15.82 -24.48 26.61
CA LYS A 37 16.20 -24.41 28.02
C LYS A 37 17.45 -23.54 28.13
N VAL A 38 17.43 -22.57 29.03
CA VAL A 38 18.60 -21.71 29.28
C VAL A 38 19.77 -22.57 29.75
N VAL A 39 20.89 -22.47 29.04
CA VAL A 39 22.15 -23.16 29.34
C VAL A 39 23.01 -22.22 30.18
N GLU A 40 23.28 -22.61 31.43
CA GLU A 40 24.14 -21.84 32.32
C GLU A 40 25.62 -22.14 32.05
N LEU A 41 26.44 -21.09 31.94
CA LEU A 41 27.89 -21.19 31.93
C LEU A 41 28.38 -21.43 33.37
N ASP A 42 29.27 -22.40 33.56
CA ASP A 42 29.89 -22.67 34.86
C ASP A 42 31.21 -21.90 34.98
N PRO A 43 31.30 -20.85 35.81
CA PRO A 43 32.48 -20.00 35.85
C PRO A 43 33.71 -20.69 36.44
N ASN A 44 33.61 -21.78 37.22
CA ASN A 44 34.71 -22.62 37.74
C ASN A 44 36.09 -21.94 37.96
N GLY A 45 36.14 -20.75 38.57
CA GLY A 45 37.38 -20.03 38.84
C GLY A 45 38.05 -19.36 37.63
N ASN A 46 37.37 -19.30 36.49
CA ASN A 46 37.73 -18.52 35.32
C ASN A 46 37.20 -17.08 35.49
N ALA A 47 38.13 -16.12 35.63
CA ALA A 47 37.78 -14.72 35.86
C ALA A 47 36.93 -14.13 34.73
N PHE A 48 37.23 -14.48 33.47
CA PHE A 48 36.46 -14.02 32.32
C PHE A 48 35.00 -14.51 32.36
N LEU A 49 34.79 -15.81 32.67
CA LEU A 49 33.42 -16.33 32.81
C LEU A 49 32.71 -15.76 34.03
N THR A 50 33.43 -15.49 35.12
CA THR A 50 32.84 -14.87 36.32
C THR A 50 32.28 -13.50 35.97
N ASP A 51 33.07 -12.65 35.31
CA ASP A 51 32.63 -11.32 34.86
C ASP A 51 31.44 -11.45 33.88
N LEU A 52 31.51 -12.38 32.93
CA LEU A 52 30.45 -12.60 31.94
C LEU A 52 29.13 -13.08 32.58
N THR A 53 29.19 -13.94 33.60
CA THR A 53 27.98 -14.43 34.29
C THR A 53 27.38 -13.41 35.25
N ASP A 54 28.23 -12.59 35.90
CA ASP A 54 27.78 -11.60 36.88
C ASP A 54 27.20 -10.35 36.19
N ASP A 55 27.89 -9.84 35.16
CA ASP A 55 27.54 -8.57 34.51
C ASP A 55 26.87 -8.75 33.15
N GLY A 56 26.82 -9.98 32.62
CA GLY A 56 26.42 -10.22 31.23
C GLY A 56 27.43 -9.69 30.20
N TYR A 57 28.64 -9.31 30.65
CA TYR A 57 29.66 -8.64 29.85
C TYR A 57 31.06 -8.94 30.39
N ALA A 58 31.99 -9.31 29.52
CA ALA A 58 33.40 -9.46 29.88
C ALA A 58 34.32 -8.97 28.76
N GLU A 59 35.47 -8.39 29.13
CA GLU A 59 36.53 -8.00 28.20
C GLU A 59 37.79 -8.84 28.45
N LEU A 60 38.47 -9.22 27.36
CA LEU A 60 39.79 -9.86 27.45
C LEU A 60 40.68 -9.35 26.31
N GLY A 61 41.68 -8.55 26.66
CA GLY A 61 42.52 -7.86 25.68
C GLY A 61 41.72 -6.87 24.85
N ARG A 62 41.74 -7.03 23.52
CA ARG A 62 40.95 -6.21 22.58
C ARG A 62 39.53 -6.73 22.32
N TYR A 63 39.13 -7.84 22.94
CA TYR A 63 37.84 -8.47 22.68
C TYR A 63 36.85 -8.19 23.80
N LYS A 64 35.57 -8.11 23.44
CA LYS A 64 34.45 -8.21 24.40
C LYS A 64 33.57 -9.41 24.08
N VAL A 65 32.94 -9.96 25.11
CA VAL A 65 31.82 -10.89 24.98
C VAL A 65 30.67 -10.40 25.83
N GLU A 66 29.47 -10.35 25.25
CA GLU A 66 28.27 -9.85 25.92
C GLU A 66 27.08 -10.78 25.68
N LYS A 67 26.28 -11.04 26.72
CA LYS A 67 25.02 -11.77 26.59
C LYS A 67 23.97 -10.84 25.99
N ILE A 68 23.49 -11.15 24.79
CA ILE A 68 22.46 -10.35 24.10
C ILE A 68 21.08 -10.98 24.14
N LYS A 69 21.02 -12.30 24.30
CA LYS A 69 19.78 -13.07 24.43
C LYS A 69 20.04 -14.33 25.26
N ASP A 70 18.99 -15.01 25.67
CA ASP A 70 19.16 -16.34 26.27
C ASP A 70 19.87 -17.26 25.28
N ASN A 71 20.92 -17.92 25.79
CA ASN A 71 21.84 -18.78 25.06
C ASN A 71 22.66 -18.11 23.93
N ILE A 72 22.50 -16.81 23.65
CA ILE A 72 23.25 -16.11 22.59
C ILE A 72 24.17 -15.05 23.18
N TYR A 73 25.45 -15.16 22.84
CA TYR A 73 26.50 -14.24 23.26
C TYR A 73 27.20 -13.66 22.04
N HIS A 74 27.32 -12.33 22.01
CA HIS A 74 28.01 -11.59 20.96
C HIS A 74 29.48 -11.38 21.34
N TRP A 75 30.38 -11.68 20.42
CA TRP A 75 31.83 -11.52 20.55
C TRP A 75 32.35 -10.64 19.40
N ASP A 76 33.04 -9.55 19.72
CA ASP A 76 33.70 -8.68 18.74
C ASP A 76 34.95 -7.98 19.34
N GLU A 77 35.52 -7.04 18.60
CA GLU A 77 36.65 -6.19 19.00
C GLU A 77 36.27 -4.80 19.56
N GLY A 78 35.00 -4.59 19.93
CA GLY A 78 34.44 -3.30 20.38
C GLY A 78 34.44 -3.11 21.90
N THR A 79 35.61 -3.06 22.53
CA THR A 79 35.74 -2.85 24.00
C THR A 79 35.23 -1.47 24.44
N LYS A 80 34.94 -1.27 25.74
CA LYS A 80 34.59 0.05 26.31
C LYS A 80 35.67 1.11 26.06
N LYS A 81 36.94 0.71 26.00
CA LYS A 81 38.06 1.63 25.76
C LYS A 81 38.17 2.04 24.29
N LEU A 82 37.84 1.13 23.37
CA LEU A 82 37.88 1.34 21.94
C LEU A 82 36.62 0.75 21.30
N PRO A 83 35.47 1.42 21.43
CA PRO A 83 34.21 0.95 20.85
C PRO A 83 34.29 0.96 19.31
N GLY A 84 33.38 0.24 18.65
CA GLY A 84 33.28 0.31 17.19
C GLY A 84 33.03 1.74 16.70
N GLY A 85 33.66 2.12 15.60
CA GLY A 85 33.62 3.47 15.04
C GLY A 85 34.57 4.47 15.70
N ALA A 86 35.16 4.15 16.87
CA ALA A 86 36.18 4.99 17.49
C ALA A 86 37.54 4.81 16.80
N THR A 87 38.34 5.88 16.78
CA THR A 87 39.70 5.87 16.23
C THR A 87 40.73 5.55 17.30
N ASP A 88 41.68 4.66 16.99
CA ASP A 88 42.79 4.32 17.88
C ASP A 88 43.88 5.41 17.92
N GLU A 89 44.91 5.20 18.75
CA GLU A 89 46.05 6.14 18.89
C GLU A 89 46.84 6.35 17.59
N SER A 90 46.69 5.46 16.60
CA SER A 90 47.36 5.51 15.30
C SER A 90 46.51 6.18 14.21
N GLY A 91 45.28 6.59 14.53
CA GLY A 91 44.37 7.19 13.56
C GLY A 91 43.54 6.17 12.77
N VAL A 92 43.49 4.91 13.19
CA VAL A 92 42.73 3.85 12.52
C VAL A 92 41.38 3.66 13.21
N THR A 93 40.29 3.74 12.45
CA THR A 93 38.94 3.47 12.96
C THR A 93 38.77 1.99 13.28
N ASN A 94 38.26 1.68 14.47
CA ASN A 94 37.92 0.32 14.87
C ASN A 94 36.68 -0.14 14.10
N ASN A 95 36.80 -1.19 13.30
CA ASN A 95 35.70 -1.87 12.60
C ASN A 95 35.52 -3.30 13.15
N PRO A 96 34.91 -3.46 14.34
CA PRO A 96 34.66 -4.78 14.90
C PRO A 96 33.81 -5.66 13.98
N SER A 97 34.13 -6.95 13.92
CA SER A 97 33.30 -7.95 13.24
C SER A 97 32.61 -8.85 14.26
N SER A 98 31.30 -8.97 14.10
CA SER A 98 30.42 -9.68 15.02
C SER A 98 30.49 -11.18 14.83
N MET A 99 30.82 -11.88 15.91
CA MET A 99 30.69 -13.33 16.05
C MET A 99 29.64 -13.64 17.10
N TYR A 100 28.96 -14.79 16.97
CA TYR A 100 27.90 -15.18 17.91
C TYR A 100 28.08 -16.61 18.40
N PHE A 101 28.20 -16.78 19.72
CA PHE A 101 28.06 -18.09 20.34
C PHE A 101 26.59 -18.37 20.61
N VAL A 102 26.13 -19.56 20.21
CA VAL A 102 24.82 -20.12 20.55
C VAL A 102 25.05 -21.38 21.39
N LEU A 103 24.60 -21.33 22.64
CA LEU A 103 24.81 -22.40 23.62
C LEU A 103 23.66 -23.40 23.59
N GLU A 104 24.01 -24.69 23.46
CA GLU A 104 23.08 -25.81 23.57
C GLU A 104 23.54 -26.78 24.66
N GLU A 105 22.64 -27.67 25.11
CA GLU A 105 23.03 -28.69 26.11
C GLU A 105 24.14 -29.60 25.57
N ASP A 106 24.05 -29.97 24.29
CA ASP A 106 24.90 -30.97 23.64
C ASP A 106 26.12 -30.37 22.91
N GLY A 107 26.21 -29.05 22.76
CA GLY A 107 27.27 -28.41 21.99
C GLY A 107 27.23 -26.89 22.02
N VAL A 108 28.16 -26.26 21.32
CA VAL A 108 28.18 -24.81 21.08
C VAL A 108 28.29 -24.56 19.58
N LEU A 109 27.48 -23.65 19.06
CA LEU A 109 27.64 -23.12 17.70
C LEU A 109 28.33 -21.76 17.77
N LEU A 110 29.31 -21.53 16.91
CA LEU A 110 29.90 -20.22 16.65
C LEU A 110 29.53 -19.77 15.24
N VAL A 111 28.89 -18.61 15.11
CA VAL A 111 28.59 -17.97 13.83
C VAL A 111 29.65 -16.92 13.56
N ASP A 112 30.31 -17.05 12.40
CA ASP A 112 31.48 -16.31 11.91
C ASP A 112 32.75 -16.41 12.76
N LEU A 113 33.87 -15.94 12.20
CA LEU A 113 35.23 -16.06 12.75
C LEU A 113 35.98 -14.72 12.83
N GLY A 114 35.28 -13.59 12.69
CA GLY A 114 35.80 -12.24 12.96
C GLY A 114 37.00 -11.82 12.10
N ASN A 115 37.62 -10.68 12.45
CA ASN A 115 38.79 -10.14 11.74
C ASN A 115 40.04 -11.00 11.87
N GLY A 116 40.13 -11.82 12.93
CA GLY A 116 41.34 -12.51 13.31
C GLY A 116 42.43 -11.57 13.86
N SER A 117 43.59 -12.14 14.15
CA SER A 117 44.80 -11.40 14.52
C SER A 117 46.05 -12.23 14.27
N GLU A 118 47.15 -11.56 13.91
CA GLU A 118 48.50 -12.15 13.87
C GLU A 118 49.28 -11.89 15.18
N ASN A 119 48.72 -11.11 16.10
CA ASN A 119 49.36 -10.81 17.39
C ASN A 119 49.20 -11.99 18.36
N ASP A 120 50.32 -12.45 18.94
CA ASP A 120 50.33 -13.61 19.86
C ASP A 120 49.42 -13.43 21.08
N GLU A 121 49.37 -12.24 21.67
CA GLU A 121 48.52 -11.94 22.83
C GLU A 121 47.04 -12.01 22.46
N ASP A 122 46.67 -11.41 21.32
CA ASP A 122 45.31 -11.48 20.78
C ASP A 122 44.88 -12.93 20.50
N ILE A 123 45.77 -13.73 19.92
CA ILE A 123 45.52 -15.16 19.65
C ILE A 123 45.31 -15.92 20.97
N GLN A 124 46.11 -15.67 22.01
CA GLN A 124 45.91 -16.32 23.31
C GLN A 124 44.62 -15.87 24.00
N ASN A 125 44.24 -14.61 23.86
CA ASN A 125 42.97 -14.10 24.40
C ASN A 125 41.77 -14.74 23.68
N ALA A 126 41.78 -14.79 22.35
CA ALA A 126 40.75 -15.47 21.56
C ALA A 126 40.66 -16.97 21.91
N LYS A 127 41.81 -17.66 22.02
CA LYS A 127 41.86 -19.05 22.48
C LYS A 127 41.20 -19.22 23.85
N THR A 128 41.48 -18.31 24.79
CA THR A 128 40.90 -18.33 26.13
C THR A 128 39.38 -18.15 26.07
N ILE A 129 38.88 -17.21 25.27
CA ILE A 129 37.43 -16.99 25.08
C ILE A 129 36.77 -18.25 24.52
N VAL A 130 37.27 -18.78 23.40
CA VAL A 130 36.69 -19.96 22.74
C VAL A 130 36.66 -21.15 23.71
N ASN A 131 37.78 -21.48 24.36
CA ASN A 131 37.85 -22.54 25.37
C ASN A 131 36.86 -22.33 26.53
N SER A 132 36.67 -21.08 26.96
CA SER A 132 35.78 -20.74 28.06
C SER A 132 34.31 -20.93 27.68
N MET A 133 33.93 -20.49 26.48
CA MET A 133 32.56 -20.58 25.99
C MET A 133 32.17 -22.02 25.64
N THR A 134 33.10 -22.84 25.14
CA THR A 134 32.85 -24.24 24.78
C THR A 134 32.96 -25.20 25.97
N GLY A 135 33.88 -24.94 26.91
CA GLY A 135 34.23 -25.89 27.95
C GLY A 135 34.64 -27.25 27.35
N ASN A 136 34.00 -28.33 27.79
CA ASN A 136 34.23 -29.69 27.26
C ASN A 136 33.27 -30.09 26.14
N LYS A 137 32.41 -29.18 25.67
CA LYS A 137 31.41 -29.47 24.63
C LYS A 137 32.02 -29.35 23.23
N PRO A 138 31.51 -30.11 22.24
CA PRO A 138 31.92 -29.93 20.85
C PRO A 138 31.47 -28.57 20.30
N LEU A 139 32.22 -28.06 19.33
CA LEU A 139 31.98 -26.78 18.65
C LEU A 139 31.61 -27.03 17.18
N SER A 140 30.51 -26.46 16.71
CA SER A 140 30.26 -26.30 15.27
C SER A 140 30.43 -24.84 14.88
N ILE A 141 30.82 -24.59 13.63
CA ILE A 141 31.02 -23.23 13.10
C ILE A 141 30.11 -23.04 11.89
N ILE A 142 29.48 -21.88 11.76
CA ILE A 142 28.81 -21.41 10.54
C ILE A 142 29.57 -20.18 10.05
N ILE A 143 29.83 -20.10 8.75
CA ILE A 143 30.40 -18.93 8.09
C ILE A 143 29.33 -18.33 7.20
N THR A 144 28.97 -17.07 7.46
CA THR A 144 27.89 -16.37 6.74
C THR A 144 28.30 -16.01 5.33
N HIS A 145 29.57 -15.62 5.13
CA HIS A 145 30.14 -15.33 3.81
C HIS A 145 31.68 -15.33 3.83
N SER A 146 32.28 -15.21 2.64
CA SER A 146 33.70 -15.46 2.41
C SER A 146 34.69 -14.36 2.79
N HIS A 147 34.25 -13.17 3.22
CA HIS A 147 35.18 -12.07 3.49
C HIS A 147 36.09 -12.33 4.71
N GLY A 148 37.23 -11.64 4.72
CA GLY A 148 38.31 -11.87 5.68
C GLY A 148 37.92 -11.56 7.13
N ASP A 149 37.05 -10.59 7.31
CA ASP A 149 36.43 -10.19 8.57
C ASP A 149 35.38 -11.16 9.09
N HIS A 150 35.02 -12.19 8.35
CA HIS A 150 34.13 -13.28 8.80
C HIS A 150 34.84 -14.64 8.85
N THR A 151 36.06 -14.72 8.32
CA THR A 151 36.86 -15.94 8.22
C THR A 151 38.21 -15.85 8.94
N GLY A 152 38.51 -14.72 9.59
CA GLY A 152 39.85 -14.35 10.06
C GLY A 152 40.47 -15.35 11.02
N PHE A 153 39.78 -15.73 12.10
CA PHE A 153 40.30 -16.75 13.03
C PHE A 153 40.38 -18.15 12.44
N GLY A 154 39.70 -18.41 11.31
CA GLY A 154 39.86 -19.65 10.57
C GLY A 154 41.30 -19.91 10.13
N ARG A 155 42.14 -18.88 10.03
CA ARG A 155 43.56 -19.00 9.67
C ARG A 155 44.46 -19.40 10.83
N SER A 156 43.96 -19.38 12.07
CA SER A 156 44.75 -19.63 13.28
C SER A 156 44.44 -20.98 13.91
N GLU A 157 45.33 -21.95 13.74
CA GLU A 157 45.22 -23.25 14.42
C GLU A 157 45.30 -23.10 15.96
N ALA A 158 46.02 -22.09 16.43
CA ALA A 158 46.26 -21.88 17.85
C ALA A 158 44.98 -21.55 18.64
N VAL A 159 44.03 -20.82 18.03
CA VAL A 159 42.75 -20.44 18.67
C VAL A 159 41.90 -21.66 18.98
N PHE A 160 41.91 -22.67 18.11
CA PHE A 160 41.06 -23.86 18.21
C PHE A 160 41.78 -25.12 18.70
N ALA A 161 43.06 -25.01 19.10
CA ALA A 161 43.91 -26.16 19.41
C ALA A 161 43.40 -27.09 20.52
N ASP A 162 42.62 -26.55 21.48
CA ASP A 162 42.10 -27.29 22.63
C ASP A 162 40.57 -27.50 22.56
N VAL A 163 39.95 -27.24 21.41
CA VAL A 163 38.49 -27.39 21.19
C VAL A 163 38.20 -28.46 20.15
N ASP A 164 37.21 -29.30 20.43
CA ASP A 164 36.70 -30.27 19.46
C ASP A 164 35.75 -29.61 18.46
N VAL A 165 36.32 -29.00 17.39
CA VAL A 165 35.52 -28.52 16.26
C VAL A 165 34.95 -29.72 15.50
N GLU A 166 33.64 -29.90 15.46
CA GLU A 166 33.00 -31.04 14.81
C GLU A 166 32.76 -30.78 13.32
N LYS A 167 32.17 -29.63 13.00
CA LYS A 167 31.78 -29.25 11.63
C LYS A 167 31.94 -27.75 11.39
N VAL A 168 32.23 -27.40 10.14
CA VAL A 168 32.23 -26.02 9.64
C VAL A 168 31.26 -25.94 8.46
N TYR A 169 30.21 -25.13 8.58
CA TYR A 169 29.21 -24.93 7.55
C TYR A 169 29.49 -23.65 6.78
N ILE A 170 29.44 -23.73 5.45
CA ILE A 170 29.60 -22.58 4.54
C ILE A 170 28.76 -22.84 3.30
N SER A 171 28.26 -21.78 2.66
CA SER A 171 27.52 -21.95 1.41
C SER A 171 28.42 -22.50 0.30
N GLU A 172 27.86 -23.33 -0.58
CA GLU A 172 28.58 -23.85 -1.74
C GLU A 172 29.21 -22.73 -2.61
N PRO A 173 28.53 -21.60 -2.89
CA PRO A 173 29.10 -20.54 -3.72
C PRO A 173 30.30 -19.83 -3.08
N ASP A 174 30.30 -19.63 -1.76
CA ASP A 174 31.40 -18.93 -1.07
C ASP A 174 32.55 -19.84 -0.64
N TYR A 175 32.37 -21.16 -0.68
CA TYR A 175 33.40 -22.12 -0.26
C TYR A 175 34.74 -21.87 -0.94
N ALA A 176 34.77 -21.67 -2.25
CA ALA A 176 36.02 -21.51 -2.99
C ALA A 176 36.79 -20.26 -2.56
N ALA A 177 36.08 -19.16 -2.27
CA ALA A 177 36.67 -17.90 -1.82
C ALA A 177 37.19 -18.00 -0.37
N ALA A 178 36.49 -18.73 0.50
CA ALA A 178 36.89 -18.91 1.90
C ALA A 178 37.91 -20.04 2.12
N ALA A 179 38.09 -20.97 1.18
CA ALA A 179 38.80 -22.23 1.38
C ALA A 179 40.19 -22.07 2.02
N GLU A 180 40.98 -21.09 1.57
CA GLU A 180 42.31 -20.82 2.13
C GLU A 180 42.22 -20.41 3.61
N ALA A 181 41.23 -19.58 3.94
CA ALA A 181 41.05 -19.09 5.30
C ALA A 181 40.59 -20.18 6.27
N ILE A 182 40.03 -21.30 5.79
CA ILE A 182 39.46 -22.35 6.64
C ILE A 182 40.10 -23.72 6.42
N THR A 183 41.24 -23.79 5.73
CA THR A 183 41.90 -25.05 5.33
C THR A 183 42.22 -25.97 6.50
N GLN A 184 42.48 -25.42 7.70
CA GLN A 184 42.70 -26.24 8.91
C GLN A 184 41.50 -27.15 9.24
N PHE A 185 40.31 -26.81 8.73
CA PHE A 185 39.07 -27.55 8.94
C PHE A 185 38.67 -28.43 7.75
N ASP A 186 39.52 -28.62 6.73
CA ASP A 186 39.18 -29.29 5.45
C ASP A 186 38.33 -30.58 5.59
N SER A 187 38.65 -31.44 6.56
CA SER A 187 37.93 -32.70 6.78
C SER A 187 36.57 -32.57 7.49
N LYS A 188 36.25 -31.36 7.98
CA LYS A 188 35.08 -31.00 8.79
C LYS A 188 34.12 -30.08 8.03
N ILE A 189 34.49 -29.61 6.84
CA ILE A 189 33.68 -28.66 6.06
C ILE A 189 32.45 -29.37 5.49
N THR A 190 31.29 -28.76 5.71
CA THR A 190 30.00 -29.14 5.14
C THR A 190 29.47 -27.96 4.34
N LYS A 191 29.24 -28.19 3.04
CA LYS A 191 28.69 -27.15 2.16
C LYS A 191 27.16 -27.17 2.22
N VAL A 192 26.55 -25.99 2.32
CA VAL A 192 25.09 -25.82 2.36
C VAL A 192 24.59 -25.05 1.13
N ASN A 193 23.34 -25.28 0.76
CA ASN A 193 22.66 -24.63 -0.35
C ASN A 193 21.43 -23.86 0.15
N HIS A 194 20.90 -22.99 -0.71
CA HIS A 194 19.65 -22.29 -0.45
C HIS A 194 18.52 -23.28 -0.13
N GLY A 195 17.84 -23.08 1.00
CA GLY A 195 16.73 -23.90 1.49
C GLY A 195 17.16 -25.13 2.31
N ASP A 196 18.46 -25.40 2.47
CA ASP A 196 18.91 -26.51 3.31
C ASP A 196 18.55 -26.27 4.78
N THR A 197 18.09 -27.32 5.46
CA THR A 197 17.88 -27.32 6.91
C THR A 197 18.82 -28.31 7.57
N VAL A 198 19.65 -27.85 8.50
CA VAL A 198 20.61 -28.69 9.23
C VAL A 198 20.31 -28.63 10.72
N ASN A 199 20.19 -29.80 11.35
CA ASN A 199 20.11 -29.89 12.80
C ASN A 199 21.51 -29.82 13.41
N ILE A 200 21.77 -28.80 14.22
CA ILE A 200 23.03 -28.59 14.94
C ILE A 200 22.69 -28.60 16.44
N TYR A 201 23.23 -29.58 17.16
CA TYR A 201 23.00 -29.79 18.61
C TYR A 201 21.53 -29.78 19.06
N GLY A 202 20.62 -30.22 18.18
CA GLY A 202 19.18 -30.32 18.47
C GLY A 202 18.32 -29.19 17.91
N ALA A 203 18.92 -28.07 17.51
CA ALA A 203 18.22 -26.95 16.87
C ALA A 203 18.28 -27.05 15.32
N PRO A 204 17.16 -26.84 14.61
CA PRO A 204 17.14 -26.75 13.16
C PRO A 204 17.55 -25.35 12.68
N TYR A 205 18.59 -25.29 11.85
CA TYR A 205 19.03 -24.06 11.17
C TYR A 205 18.66 -24.12 9.70
N VAL A 206 17.92 -23.12 9.21
CA VAL A 206 17.54 -22.99 7.81
C VAL A 206 18.46 -22.01 7.10
N PHE A 207 19.15 -22.45 6.05
CA PHE A 207 20.14 -21.68 5.31
C PHE A 207 19.52 -21.10 4.03
N ASN A 208 19.54 -19.78 3.88
CA ASN A 208 19.08 -19.11 2.66
C ASN A 208 20.24 -18.33 2.05
N VAL A 209 20.63 -18.69 0.83
CA VAL A 209 21.63 -17.92 0.07
C VAL A 209 20.95 -16.70 -0.53
N VAL A 210 21.56 -15.53 -0.34
CA VAL A 210 21.17 -14.24 -0.93
C VAL A 210 22.40 -13.65 -1.61
N SER A 211 22.49 -13.79 -2.92
CA SER A 211 23.69 -13.45 -3.72
C SER A 211 23.81 -11.96 -3.99
N ALA A 212 23.82 -11.13 -2.93
CA ALA A 212 23.92 -9.67 -3.02
C ALA A 212 25.33 -9.18 -2.66
N HIS A 213 25.71 -9.30 -1.37
CA HIS A 213 27.01 -8.85 -0.86
C HIS A 213 28.17 -9.73 -1.37
N THR A 214 28.04 -11.05 -1.26
CA THR A 214 28.87 -12.06 -1.95
C THR A 214 27.97 -13.05 -2.69
N GLU A 215 28.54 -13.90 -3.56
CA GLU A 215 27.76 -14.89 -4.30
C GLU A 215 27.05 -15.90 -3.37
N GLY A 216 27.67 -16.19 -2.22
CA GLY A 216 27.19 -17.15 -1.23
C GLY A 216 26.77 -16.57 0.12
N SER A 217 26.51 -15.26 0.22
CA SER A 217 26.06 -14.63 1.46
C SER A 217 24.80 -15.31 2.03
N LEU A 218 24.79 -15.55 3.35
CA LEU A 218 23.77 -16.34 4.03
C LEU A 218 22.88 -15.51 4.97
N MET A 219 21.57 -15.77 4.87
CA MET A 219 20.58 -15.48 5.89
C MET A 219 20.12 -16.80 6.54
N ILE A 220 20.29 -16.92 7.86
CA ILE A 220 20.15 -18.19 8.59
C ILE A 220 19.11 -18.04 9.69
N THR A 221 18.06 -18.84 9.62
CA THR A 221 16.96 -18.81 10.59
C THR A 221 17.16 -19.85 11.68
N ASP A 222 17.10 -19.40 12.94
CA ASP A 222 17.09 -20.22 14.14
C ASP A 222 15.88 -19.85 15.01
N THR A 223 14.79 -20.59 14.85
CA THR A 223 13.57 -20.38 15.63
C THR A 223 13.68 -20.88 17.07
N THR A 224 14.66 -21.74 17.38
CA THR A 224 14.84 -22.33 18.71
C THR A 224 15.35 -21.30 19.71
N HIS A 225 16.32 -20.48 19.28
CA HIS A 225 16.88 -19.39 20.09
C HIS A 225 16.31 -18.02 19.73
N GLY A 226 15.46 -17.96 18.69
CA GLY A 226 14.81 -16.74 18.24
C GLY A 226 15.79 -15.78 17.58
N ALA A 227 16.60 -16.26 16.64
CA ALA A 227 17.62 -15.48 15.92
C ALA A 227 17.49 -15.59 14.40
N LEU A 228 17.85 -14.50 13.72
CA LEU A 228 18.06 -14.44 12.28
C LEU A 228 19.48 -13.91 12.03
N PHE A 229 20.42 -14.80 11.73
CA PHE A 229 21.81 -14.43 11.44
C PHE A 229 21.91 -13.97 9.99
N THR A 230 22.55 -12.82 9.77
CA THR A 230 22.63 -12.21 8.43
C THR A 230 24.05 -11.94 7.98
N GLY A 231 25.05 -11.89 8.87
CA GLY A 231 26.38 -11.41 8.53
C GLY A 231 26.27 -10.06 7.82
N ASP A 232 26.97 -9.91 6.69
CA ASP A 232 26.91 -8.70 5.86
C ASP A 232 25.90 -8.80 4.71
N THR A 233 25.13 -9.89 4.62
CA THR A 233 24.14 -10.13 3.55
C THR A 233 23.22 -8.94 3.31
N PHE A 234 22.86 -8.23 4.39
CA PHE A 234 22.03 -7.03 4.37
C PHE A 234 22.74 -5.83 5.04
N GLY A 235 24.03 -5.94 5.34
CA GLY A 235 24.73 -4.93 6.13
C GLY A 235 24.14 -4.69 7.53
N SER A 236 24.67 -3.68 8.23
CA SER A 236 24.28 -3.35 9.62
C SER A 236 23.86 -1.87 9.77
N GLY A 237 23.27 -1.31 8.70
CA GLY A 237 22.95 0.10 8.51
C GLY A 237 23.20 0.52 7.07
N PHE A 238 24.37 0.14 6.55
CA PHE A 238 24.73 0.23 5.15
C PHE A 238 25.22 -1.14 4.65
N ILE A 239 24.87 -1.49 3.41
CA ILE A 239 25.33 -2.70 2.73
C ILE A 239 26.24 -2.35 1.57
N TRP A 240 27.36 -3.06 1.45
CA TRP A 240 28.19 -3.04 0.25
C TRP A 240 27.68 -4.03 -0.79
N ALA A 241 26.94 -3.54 -1.78
CA ALA A 241 26.54 -4.24 -2.98
C ALA A 241 27.46 -3.86 -4.16
N LEU A 242 28.77 -3.91 -3.92
CA LEU A 242 29.83 -3.42 -4.83
C LEU A 242 30.46 -4.54 -5.68
N PHE A 243 30.21 -5.80 -5.34
CA PHE A 243 30.79 -6.95 -6.01
C PHE A 243 29.90 -7.48 -7.14
N GLU A 244 30.52 -8.10 -8.14
CA GLU A 244 29.79 -8.70 -9.25
C GLU A 244 29.23 -10.05 -8.80
N THR A 245 27.98 -10.04 -8.35
CA THR A 245 27.23 -11.20 -7.87
C THR A 245 25.94 -11.39 -8.68
N ASN A 246 25.34 -12.57 -8.61
CA ASN A 246 24.07 -12.88 -9.28
C ASN A 246 24.07 -12.50 -10.78
N GLY A 247 25.15 -12.85 -11.49
CA GLY A 247 25.31 -12.52 -12.92
C GLY A 247 25.34 -11.01 -13.23
N GLY A 248 25.73 -10.17 -12.27
CA GLY A 248 25.80 -8.71 -12.42
C GLY A 248 24.56 -7.97 -11.92
N ASN A 249 23.70 -8.62 -11.12
CA ASN A 249 22.48 -8.02 -10.58
C ASN A 249 22.34 -8.20 -9.05
N PRO A 250 23.29 -7.66 -8.26
CA PRO A 250 23.25 -7.74 -6.80
C PRO A 250 22.00 -7.09 -6.19
N ILE A 251 21.49 -6.01 -6.80
CA ILE A 251 20.30 -5.30 -6.31
C ILE A 251 19.04 -6.15 -6.46
N ALA A 252 18.89 -6.92 -7.55
CA ALA A 252 17.79 -7.87 -7.69
C ALA A 252 17.85 -8.97 -6.61
N ALA A 253 19.04 -9.53 -6.37
CA ALA A 253 19.22 -10.53 -5.32
C ALA A 253 18.91 -9.95 -3.93
N LEU A 254 19.32 -8.71 -3.67
CA LEU A 254 19.02 -7.99 -2.43
C LEU A 254 17.51 -7.81 -2.25
N ASN A 255 16.79 -7.40 -3.31
CA ASN A 255 15.34 -7.23 -3.29
C ASN A 255 14.61 -8.55 -2.93
N GLU A 256 15.01 -9.66 -3.55
CA GLU A 256 14.48 -11.00 -3.25
C GLU A 256 14.81 -11.42 -1.82
N GLY A 257 16.03 -11.15 -1.36
CA GLY A 257 16.46 -11.38 0.01
C GLY A 257 15.62 -10.60 1.04
N CYS A 258 15.36 -9.32 0.79
CA CYS A 258 14.52 -8.49 1.66
C CYS A 258 13.08 -9.02 1.71
N ALA A 259 12.52 -9.48 0.59
CA ALA A 259 11.19 -10.09 0.56
C ALA A 259 11.13 -11.39 1.39
N LEU A 260 12.15 -12.24 1.30
CA LEU A 260 12.27 -13.45 2.11
C LEU A 260 12.42 -13.12 3.60
N ALA A 261 13.27 -12.15 3.96
CA ALA A 261 13.47 -11.71 5.33
C ALA A 261 12.17 -11.20 5.97
N ARG A 262 11.43 -10.36 5.26
CA ARG A 262 10.10 -9.88 5.71
C ARG A 262 9.11 -11.03 5.92
N THR A 263 9.11 -12.02 5.04
CA THR A 263 8.26 -13.21 5.18
C THR A 263 8.59 -13.98 6.47
N ILE A 264 9.87 -14.28 6.69
CA ILE A 264 10.35 -15.00 7.88
C ILE A 264 10.00 -14.23 9.17
N LEU A 265 10.20 -12.92 9.18
CA LEU A 265 9.94 -12.07 10.36
C LEU A 265 8.44 -11.87 10.63
N ASN A 266 7.59 -11.82 9.60
CA ASN A 266 6.14 -11.80 9.79
C ASN A 266 5.63 -13.12 10.39
N GLU A 267 6.17 -14.26 9.95
CA GLU A 267 5.85 -15.56 10.53
C GLU A 267 6.45 -15.76 11.93
N ASN A 268 7.56 -15.07 12.23
CA ASN A 268 8.32 -15.20 13.48
C ASN A 268 8.74 -13.81 14.03
N PRO A 269 7.82 -13.01 14.58
CA PRO A 269 8.09 -11.63 14.99
C PRO A 269 9.02 -11.50 16.20
N SER A 270 9.35 -12.60 16.88
CA SER A 270 10.25 -12.62 18.05
C SER A 270 11.73 -12.86 17.70
N LEU A 271 12.06 -13.04 16.42
CA LEU A 271 13.45 -13.22 15.99
C LEU A 271 14.23 -11.91 16.16
N SER A 272 15.41 -12.00 16.75
CA SER A 272 16.40 -10.92 16.81
C SER A 272 17.31 -11.02 15.57
N ILE A 273 17.55 -9.90 14.89
CA ILE A 273 18.40 -9.86 13.70
C ILE A 273 19.85 -9.63 14.13
N LEU A 274 20.71 -10.60 13.83
CA LEU A 274 22.10 -10.63 14.24
C LEU A 274 23.00 -10.43 13.02
N ALA A 275 23.54 -9.22 12.88
CA ALA A 275 24.29 -8.76 11.70
C ALA A 275 25.81 -8.86 11.88
N GLY A 276 26.57 -8.72 10.80
CA GLY A 276 28.01 -8.92 10.73
C GLY A 276 28.85 -7.80 11.34
N HIS A 277 28.32 -6.58 11.39
CA HIS A 277 28.97 -5.42 12.00
C HIS A 277 28.01 -4.70 12.95
N ARG A 278 27.58 -5.39 14.02
CA ARG A 278 26.54 -4.90 14.94
C ARG A 278 26.85 -3.52 15.53
N TRP A 279 28.12 -3.13 15.64
CA TRP A 279 28.49 -1.79 16.11
C TRP A 279 27.92 -0.65 15.25
N GLN A 280 27.73 -0.85 13.93
CA GLN A 280 27.17 0.17 13.03
C GLN A 280 25.73 0.52 13.38
N GLN A 281 24.99 -0.42 14.00
CA GLN A 281 23.64 -0.21 14.49
C GLN A 281 23.59 0.80 15.65
N PHE A 282 24.67 0.87 16.44
CA PHE A 282 24.74 1.65 17.69
C PHE A 282 25.79 2.76 17.65
N TRP A 283 26.32 3.10 16.48
CA TRP A 283 27.37 4.10 16.34
C TRP A 283 26.83 5.50 16.61
N GLU A 284 27.10 6.04 17.80
CA GLU A 284 26.48 7.29 18.29
C GLU A 284 26.74 8.50 17.39
N ASP A 285 27.92 8.56 16.77
CA ASP A 285 28.30 9.64 15.84
C ASP A 285 27.59 9.54 14.47
N ASN A 286 26.96 8.41 14.17
CA ASN A 286 26.08 8.26 13.02
C ASN A 286 24.62 8.51 13.43
N ALA A 287 24.12 9.70 13.10
CA ALA A 287 22.72 10.07 13.35
C ALA A 287 21.71 9.18 12.58
N GLN A 288 22.13 8.52 11.50
CA GLN A 288 21.28 7.69 10.63
C GLN A 288 21.35 6.20 10.98
N ARG A 289 21.95 5.83 12.12
CA ARG A 289 22.05 4.43 12.55
C ARG A 289 20.67 3.77 12.68
N PRO A 290 20.52 2.49 12.30
CA PRO A 290 19.25 1.79 12.38
C PRO A 290 18.80 1.48 13.82
N ASN A 291 19.72 1.53 14.81
CA ASN A 291 19.56 0.86 16.11
C ASN A 291 19.35 -0.65 15.93
N GLU A 292 18.79 -1.33 16.93
CA GLU A 292 18.44 -2.75 16.82
C GLU A 292 17.58 -2.97 15.56
N MET A 293 18.09 -3.76 14.64
CA MET A 293 17.40 -4.03 13.37
C MET A 293 16.09 -4.78 13.62
N SER A 294 15.06 -4.43 12.87
CA SER A 294 13.75 -5.09 12.87
C SER A 294 13.27 -5.32 11.44
N ILE A 295 12.05 -5.83 11.26
CA ILE A 295 11.41 -5.89 9.94
C ILE A 295 11.41 -4.54 9.22
N GLN A 296 11.40 -3.42 9.97
CA GLN A 296 11.46 -2.09 9.39
C GLN A 296 12.73 -1.85 8.56
N TYR A 297 13.88 -2.40 8.97
CA TYR A 297 15.11 -2.23 8.19
C TYR A 297 15.01 -2.86 6.79
N PHE A 298 14.31 -3.99 6.67
CA PHE A 298 14.04 -4.61 5.37
C PHE A 298 12.96 -3.87 4.57
N ASN A 299 12.01 -3.21 5.24
CA ASN A 299 11.07 -2.30 4.58
C ASN A 299 11.81 -1.08 4.01
N ASP A 300 12.72 -0.49 4.77
CA ASP A 300 13.55 0.63 4.36
C ASP A 300 14.40 0.26 3.13
N MET A 301 15.04 -0.92 3.12
CA MET A 301 15.76 -1.40 1.93
C MET A 301 14.84 -1.58 0.73
N ALA A 302 13.68 -2.20 0.93
CA ALA A 302 12.73 -2.40 -0.15
C ALA A 302 12.26 -1.05 -0.71
N GLN A 303 12.10 -0.02 0.12
CA GLN A 303 11.83 1.35 -0.31
C GLN A 303 12.98 1.91 -1.15
N VAL A 304 14.23 1.81 -0.69
CA VAL A 304 15.42 2.28 -1.46
C VAL A 304 15.55 1.56 -2.79
N ILE A 305 15.25 0.26 -2.87
CA ILE A 305 15.35 -0.52 -4.12
C ILE A 305 14.19 -0.25 -5.06
N SER A 306 12.95 -0.25 -4.56
CA SER A 306 11.77 0.07 -5.37
C SER A 306 11.86 1.50 -5.93
N GLY A 307 12.46 2.41 -5.16
CA GLY A 307 12.65 3.79 -5.55
C GLY A 307 13.54 4.02 -6.78
N LEU A 308 14.34 3.02 -7.16
CA LEU A 308 15.14 3.07 -8.39
C LEU A 308 14.27 3.04 -9.65
N LEU A 309 13.05 2.51 -9.54
CA LEU A 309 12.11 2.37 -10.65
C LEU A 309 11.22 3.59 -10.81
N ASP A 310 10.88 4.25 -9.71
CA ASP A 310 9.97 5.40 -9.70
C ASP A 310 10.68 6.75 -9.51
N GLY A 311 12.01 6.73 -9.31
CA GLY A 311 12.82 7.93 -9.15
C GLY A 311 12.85 8.48 -7.73
N THR A 312 12.26 7.80 -6.74
CA THR A 312 12.27 8.21 -5.32
C THR A 312 13.62 7.97 -4.62
N THR A 313 14.53 7.17 -5.21
CA THR A 313 15.84 6.87 -4.63
C THR A 313 16.83 8.02 -4.84
N ILE A 314 17.41 8.48 -3.74
CA ILE A 314 18.50 9.45 -3.74
C ILE A 314 19.80 8.71 -4.03
N SER A 315 20.56 9.22 -4.99
CA SER A 315 21.89 8.70 -5.35
C SER A 315 22.95 9.77 -5.11
N GLN A 316 23.97 9.44 -4.31
CA GLN A 316 25.10 10.32 -4.02
C GLN A 316 26.43 9.63 -4.33
N PRO A 317 27.47 10.36 -4.76
CA PRO A 317 28.81 9.77 -4.91
C PRO A 317 29.34 9.22 -3.57
N TYR A 318 29.92 8.02 -3.61
CA TYR A 318 30.52 7.35 -2.45
C TYR A 318 32.01 7.04 -2.71
N PRO A 319 32.92 8.03 -2.61
CA PRO A 319 34.32 7.87 -2.99
C PRO A 319 35.20 7.19 -1.92
N GLU A 320 34.62 6.72 -0.81
CA GLU A 320 35.37 6.13 0.31
C GLU A 320 36.04 4.80 -0.07
N VAL A 321 35.53 4.13 -1.11
CA VAL A 321 36.05 2.85 -1.61
C VAL A 321 37.04 3.11 -2.75
N ALA A 322 38.34 3.20 -2.41
CA ALA A 322 39.40 3.57 -3.35
C ALA A 322 39.49 2.70 -4.63
N TRP A 323 39.04 1.44 -4.59
CA TRP A 323 39.03 0.54 -5.73
C TRP A 323 37.77 0.65 -6.62
N ALA A 324 36.74 1.35 -6.13
CA ALA A 324 35.46 1.61 -6.81
C ALA A 324 35.17 3.13 -6.84
N PRO A 325 35.95 3.94 -7.59
CA PRO A 325 35.86 5.39 -7.56
C PRO A 325 34.54 5.97 -8.10
N ASP A 326 33.74 5.16 -8.81
CA ASP A 326 32.41 5.47 -9.32
C ASP A 326 31.28 4.92 -8.44
N ALA A 327 31.59 4.41 -7.25
CA ALA A 327 30.59 3.95 -6.30
C ALA A 327 29.64 5.08 -5.90
N ILE A 328 28.39 4.67 -5.67
CA ILE A 328 27.29 5.52 -5.25
C ILE A 328 26.65 4.92 -4.02
N GLU A 329 26.23 5.80 -3.10
CA GLU A 329 25.33 5.44 -2.01
C GLU A 329 23.90 5.69 -2.51
N LEU A 330 23.04 4.68 -2.36
CA LEU A 330 21.61 4.78 -2.56
C LEU A 330 20.92 4.89 -1.22
N SER A 331 20.01 5.85 -1.11
CA SER A 331 19.18 6.07 0.06
C SER A 331 17.79 6.56 -0.35
N SER A 332 16.89 6.69 0.61
CA SER A 332 15.61 7.35 0.45
C SER A 332 15.36 8.17 1.70
N ASN A 333 14.71 9.32 1.58
CA ASN A 333 14.43 10.13 2.76
C ASN A 333 13.54 9.35 3.75
N GLY A 334 13.89 9.41 5.04
CA GLY A 334 13.26 8.64 6.13
C GLY A 334 13.76 7.19 6.29
N ALA A 335 14.38 6.60 5.27
CA ALA A 335 14.92 5.24 5.37
C ALA A 335 16.24 5.21 6.16
N LYS A 336 16.39 4.23 7.08
CA LYS A 336 17.64 4.01 7.84
C LYS A 336 18.60 3.04 7.15
N ALA A 337 18.15 2.38 6.08
CA ALA A 337 18.97 1.50 5.27
C ALA A 337 19.62 2.26 4.11
N LYS A 338 20.88 1.93 3.83
CA LYS A 338 21.65 2.48 2.70
C LYS A 338 22.29 1.36 1.89
N ILE A 339 22.39 1.56 0.58
CA ILE A 339 22.96 0.58 -0.35
C ILE A 339 24.10 1.22 -1.13
N ASP A 340 25.33 0.84 -0.81
CA ASP A 340 26.50 1.24 -1.57
C ASP A 340 26.66 0.31 -2.76
N THR A 341 26.65 0.86 -3.97
CA THR A 341 26.67 0.07 -5.20
C THR A 341 27.37 0.79 -6.33
N LEU A 342 27.40 0.18 -7.52
CA LEU A 342 27.91 0.79 -8.74
C LEU A 342 26.75 1.17 -9.66
N PRO A 343 26.84 2.28 -10.41
CA PRO A 343 25.82 2.68 -11.37
C PRO A 343 25.44 1.56 -12.36
N LYS A 344 26.42 0.72 -12.77
CA LYS A 344 26.16 -0.42 -13.66
C LYS A 344 25.15 -1.43 -13.08
N TYR A 345 25.11 -1.62 -11.76
CA TYR A 345 24.17 -2.56 -11.13
C TYR A 345 22.77 -1.96 -11.00
N VAL A 346 22.67 -0.64 -10.81
CA VAL A 346 21.38 0.07 -10.88
C VAL A 346 20.77 -0.07 -12.27
N GLU A 347 21.56 0.16 -13.32
CA GLU A 347 21.09 0.00 -14.70
C GLU A 347 20.71 -1.45 -15.01
N ALA A 348 21.49 -2.43 -14.53
CA ALA A 348 21.16 -3.84 -14.68
C ALA A 348 19.83 -4.20 -13.98
N TYR A 349 19.59 -3.70 -12.76
CA TYR A 349 18.34 -3.91 -12.04
C TYR A 349 17.15 -3.28 -12.75
N LYS A 350 17.26 -2.02 -13.18
CA LYS A 350 16.18 -1.32 -13.90
C LYS A 350 15.84 -2.02 -15.22
N ALA A 351 16.86 -2.49 -15.94
CA ALA A 351 16.68 -3.27 -17.16
C ALA A 351 15.96 -4.60 -16.85
N SER A 352 16.41 -5.37 -15.85
CA SER A 352 15.83 -6.68 -15.53
C SER A 352 14.38 -6.59 -15.05
N VAL A 353 13.99 -5.50 -14.38
CA VAL A 353 12.60 -5.33 -13.92
C VAL A 353 11.64 -5.12 -15.09
N ASN A 354 12.08 -4.42 -16.14
CA ASN A 354 11.26 -4.11 -17.31
C ASN A 354 11.44 -5.12 -18.46
N GLU A 355 12.35 -6.08 -18.33
CA GLU A 355 12.56 -7.12 -19.33
C GLU A 355 11.47 -8.19 -19.25
N MET A 356 10.86 -8.51 -20.39
CA MET A 356 9.88 -9.58 -20.55
C MET A 356 10.05 -10.26 -21.91
N SER A 357 9.88 -11.58 -21.94
CA SER A 357 9.91 -12.33 -23.21
C SER A 357 8.61 -12.15 -23.98
N GLU A 358 7.51 -12.08 -23.24
CA GLU A 358 6.12 -12.00 -23.69
C GLU A 358 5.71 -10.62 -24.19
N ALA A 359 6.48 -9.57 -23.88
CA ALA A 359 6.13 -8.20 -24.26
C ALA A 359 7.35 -7.29 -24.38
N TYR A 360 7.24 -6.28 -25.25
CA TYR A 360 8.00 -5.06 -25.12
C TYR A 360 7.35 -4.18 -24.03
N VAL A 361 8.16 -3.64 -23.11
CA VAL A 361 7.68 -2.81 -22.00
C VAL A 361 8.23 -1.40 -22.13
N TYR A 362 7.34 -0.42 -22.25
CA TYR A 362 7.69 0.98 -22.02
C TYR A 362 7.20 1.39 -20.63
N SER A 363 8.08 1.99 -19.86
CA SER A 363 7.83 2.38 -18.47
C SER A 363 8.05 3.88 -18.31
N GLY A 364 6.99 4.59 -17.93
CA GLY A 364 7.05 5.99 -17.49
C GLY A 364 7.23 6.13 -15.98
N SER A 365 7.47 5.04 -15.24
CA SER A 365 7.58 5.07 -13.77
C SER A 365 8.64 6.05 -13.25
N ASP A 366 9.72 6.31 -14.00
CA ASP A 366 10.73 7.32 -13.65
C ASP A 366 10.21 8.78 -13.68
N LYS A 367 8.96 8.98 -14.10
CA LYS A 367 8.22 10.25 -14.08
C LYS A 367 7.29 10.38 -12.87
N LEU A 368 7.26 9.41 -11.97
CA LEU A 368 6.47 9.50 -10.74
C LEU A 368 6.85 10.81 -10.03
N SER A 369 5.84 11.61 -9.76
CA SER A 369 5.98 12.92 -9.12
C SER A 369 4.74 13.24 -8.28
N ILE A 370 4.81 14.22 -7.38
CA ILE A 370 3.64 14.72 -6.64
C ILE A 370 2.60 15.30 -7.64
N GLU A 371 3.03 15.58 -8.86
CA GLU A 371 2.16 15.98 -9.97
C GLU A 371 1.52 14.81 -10.75
N SER A 372 1.95 13.57 -10.56
CA SER A 372 1.31 12.42 -11.23
C SER A 372 -0.05 12.09 -10.58
N VAL A 373 -0.76 11.09 -11.11
CA VAL A 373 -1.93 10.49 -10.45
C VAL A 373 -1.47 9.37 -9.50
N ASN A 374 -2.34 8.94 -8.60
CA ASN A 374 -2.10 7.76 -7.78
C ASN A 374 -1.83 6.52 -8.64
N ALA A 375 -0.85 5.71 -8.27
CA ALA A 375 -0.42 4.55 -9.05
C ALA A 375 -1.53 3.52 -9.32
N ALA A 376 -2.48 3.33 -8.38
CA ALA A 376 -3.61 2.42 -8.60
C ALA A 376 -4.62 2.96 -9.62
N ALA A 377 -4.77 4.28 -9.71
CA ALA A 377 -5.65 4.96 -10.67
C ALA A 377 -4.97 5.28 -12.01
N ALA A 378 -3.64 5.14 -12.09
CA ALA A 378 -2.87 5.36 -13.31
C ALA A 378 -3.26 4.37 -14.42
N ALA A 379 -3.52 4.88 -15.63
CA ALA A 379 -3.87 4.06 -16.77
C ALA A 379 -2.70 3.12 -17.16
N THR A 380 -2.94 1.81 -17.12
CA THR A 380 -1.95 0.78 -17.50
C THR A 380 -2.44 0.05 -18.73
N PHE A 381 -1.61 -0.05 -19.77
CA PHE A 381 -2.03 -0.57 -21.07
C PHE A 381 -1.41 -1.93 -21.38
N VAL A 382 -2.22 -2.82 -21.94
CA VAL A 382 -1.74 -4.02 -22.65
C VAL A 382 -2.24 -3.95 -24.09
N VAL A 383 -1.33 -4.05 -25.04
CA VAL A 383 -1.59 -3.95 -26.48
C VAL A 383 -1.22 -5.27 -27.14
N TYR A 384 -2.18 -5.87 -27.82
CA TYR A 384 -1.99 -7.01 -28.73
C TYR A 384 -1.98 -6.50 -30.18
N PRO A 385 -0.80 -6.34 -30.80
CA PRO A 385 -0.69 -5.82 -32.16
C PRO A 385 -1.19 -6.81 -33.23
N ASP A 386 -1.18 -6.39 -34.50
CA ASP A 386 -1.40 -7.27 -35.64
C ASP A 386 -0.09 -7.98 -36.00
N GLY A 387 0.04 -9.23 -35.56
CA GLY A 387 1.21 -10.08 -35.65
C GLY A 387 2.23 -9.78 -34.56
N ASN A 388 3.51 -9.88 -34.91
CA ASN A 388 4.62 -9.58 -34.02
C ASN A 388 5.26 -8.24 -34.41
N LEU A 389 5.51 -7.37 -33.42
CA LEU A 389 6.27 -6.14 -33.61
C LEU A 389 7.68 -6.30 -33.05
N THR A 390 8.67 -5.75 -33.76
CA THR A 390 9.97 -5.48 -33.16
C THR A 390 9.87 -4.37 -32.10
N ASP A 391 10.85 -4.28 -31.21
CA ASP A 391 10.88 -3.23 -30.17
C ASP A 391 10.84 -1.81 -30.76
N GLU A 392 11.50 -1.61 -31.92
CA GLU A 392 11.46 -0.33 -32.65
C GLU A 392 10.05 0.00 -33.18
N GLU A 393 9.33 -1.00 -33.70
CA GLU A 393 7.96 -0.85 -34.19
C GLU A 393 6.97 -0.66 -33.03
N ALA A 394 7.15 -1.37 -31.92
CA ALA A 394 6.35 -1.21 -30.71
C ALA A 394 6.51 0.20 -30.14
N GLN A 395 7.75 0.69 -29.99
CA GLN A 395 8.02 2.05 -29.54
C GLN A 395 7.42 3.09 -30.50
N LYS A 396 7.52 2.87 -31.82
CA LYS A 396 6.92 3.75 -32.82
C LYS A 396 5.40 3.80 -32.67
N TYR A 397 4.74 2.66 -32.49
CA TYR A 397 3.29 2.60 -32.27
C TYR A 397 2.88 3.36 -30.98
N ILE A 398 3.59 3.16 -29.88
CA ILE A 398 3.32 3.84 -28.60
C ILE A 398 3.42 5.37 -28.76
N ASN A 399 4.39 5.85 -29.54
CA ASN A 399 4.53 7.28 -29.85
C ASN A 399 3.41 7.78 -30.75
N GLU A 400 3.14 7.09 -31.87
CA GLU A 400 2.17 7.53 -32.87
C GLU A 400 0.74 7.47 -32.36
N SER A 401 0.43 6.57 -31.43
CA SER A 401 -0.90 6.44 -30.78
C SER A 401 -1.14 7.40 -29.63
N GLY A 402 -0.11 8.11 -29.13
CA GLY A 402 -0.22 8.99 -27.97
C GLY A 402 -0.20 8.29 -26.62
N ILE A 403 -0.10 6.95 -26.57
CA ILE A 403 0.01 6.19 -25.31
C ILE A 403 1.22 6.64 -24.50
N LYS A 404 2.33 6.99 -25.15
CA LYS A 404 3.53 7.46 -24.45
C LYS A 404 3.23 8.64 -23.51
N ASP A 405 2.51 9.64 -24.01
CA ASP A 405 2.25 10.88 -23.27
C ASP A 405 1.33 10.60 -22.07
N ILE A 406 0.37 9.68 -22.23
CA ILE A 406 -0.52 9.22 -21.14
C ILE A 406 0.31 8.48 -20.09
N VAL A 407 1.13 7.52 -20.52
CA VAL A 407 1.97 6.71 -19.63
C VAL A 407 2.98 7.55 -18.88
N ASP A 408 3.61 8.53 -19.53
CA ASP A 408 4.55 9.46 -18.89
C ASP A 408 3.86 10.37 -17.88
N ARG A 409 2.70 10.94 -18.23
CA ARG A 409 1.91 11.80 -17.33
C ARG A 409 1.46 11.03 -16.09
N ALA A 410 0.99 9.80 -16.28
CA ALA A 410 0.48 8.96 -15.21
C ALA A 410 1.55 8.17 -14.46
N ALA A 411 2.82 8.27 -14.88
CA ALA A 411 3.94 7.46 -14.36
C ALA A 411 3.68 5.95 -14.39
N SER A 412 3.01 5.47 -15.44
CA SER A 412 2.53 4.09 -15.57
C SER A 412 3.37 3.28 -16.58
N LYS A 413 2.80 2.22 -17.16
CA LYS A 413 3.44 1.33 -18.12
C LYS A 413 2.51 0.94 -19.27
N VAL A 414 3.11 0.64 -20.41
CA VAL A 414 2.46 -0.07 -21.52
C VAL A 414 3.26 -1.32 -21.89
N TYR A 415 2.52 -2.41 -22.07
CA TYR A 415 3.03 -3.71 -22.50
C TYR A 415 2.53 -3.98 -23.91
N VAL A 416 3.42 -4.10 -24.88
CA VAL A 416 3.10 -4.53 -26.25
C VAL A 416 3.44 -6.00 -26.36
N ALA A 417 2.41 -6.84 -26.35
CA ALA A 417 2.53 -8.29 -26.31
C ALA A 417 3.22 -8.83 -27.58
N ARG A 418 3.93 -9.94 -27.42
CA ARG A 418 4.56 -10.71 -28.50
C ARG A 418 3.90 -12.09 -28.58
N PRO A 419 3.56 -12.59 -29.77
CA PRO A 419 3.05 -13.95 -29.92
C PRO A 419 4.18 -14.96 -29.60
N ALA A 420 3.86 -16.00 -28.85
CA ALA A 420 4.79 -17.04 -28.40
C ALA A 420 5.45 -17.79 -29.56
N ASN A 421 4.77 -17.89 -30.72
CA ASN A 421 5.31 -18.45 -31.94
C ASN A 421 6.09 -17.45 -32.81
N GLY A 422 6.14 -16.18 -32.41
CA GLY A 422 6.84 -15.08 -33.10
C GLY A 422 6.16 -14.55 -34.38
N ILE A 423 4.94 -15.03 -34.69
CA ILE A 423 4.23 -14.75 -35.94
C ILE A 423 2.85 -14.15 -35.69
N SER A 424 1.98 -14.85 -34.95
CA SER A 424 0.56 -14.48 -34.76
C SER A 424 0.02 -15.01 -33.44
N PHE A 425 -0.98 -14.34 -32.87
CA PHE A 425 -1.59 -14.75 -31.61
C PHE A 425 -2.51 -15.97 -31.76
N THR A 426 -2.47 -16.85 -30.76
CA THR A 426 -3.12 -18.17 -30.69
C THR A 426 -3.55 -18.46 -29.26
N ASP A 427 -4.19 -19.61 -29.01
CA ASP A 427 -4.57 -20.02 -27.65
C ASP A 427 -3.41 -20.27 -26.70
N ASP A 428 -2.22 -20.58 -27.22
CA ASP A 428 -1.00 -20.70 -26.42
C ASP A 428 -0.61 -19.34 -25.76
N ASP A 429 -1.04 -18.22 -26.33
CA ASP A 429 -0.70 -16.86 -25.85
C ASP A 429 -1.50 -16.41 -24.62
N VAL A 430 -2.46 -17.21 -24.16
CA VAL A 430 -3.17 -16.96 -22.89
C VAL A 430 -2.20 -16.99 -21.72
N ILE A 431 -1.19 -17.86 -21.74
CA ILE A 431 -0.15 -17.89 -20.70
C ILE A 431 0.64 -16.58 -20.72
N GLY A 432 0.94 -16.06 -21.91
CA GLY A 432 1.63 -14.77 -22.05
C GLY A 432 0.80 -13.61 -21.48
N PHE A 433 -0.51 -13.61 -21.71
CA PHE A 433 -1.43 -12.66 -21.08
C PHE A 433 -1.38 -12.75 -19.55
N GLU A 434 -1.48 -13.96 -18.98
CA GLU A 434 -1.43 -14.18 -17.54
C GLU A 434 -0.08 -13.72 -16.94
N THR A 435 1.04 -13.93 -17.64
CA THR A 435 2.36 -13.44 -17.23
C THR A 435 2.43 -11.91 -17.23
N ILE A 436 1.93 -11.24 -18.28
CA ILE A 436 1.89 -9.76 -18.35
C ILE A 436 1.03 -9.19 -17.23
N VAL A 437 -0.17 -9.71 -17.05
CA VAL A 437 -1.10 -9.26 -16.00
C VAL A 437 -0.54 -9.55 -14.60
N GLY A 438 0.12 -10.70 -14.41
CA GLY A 438 0.82 -11.02 -13.17
C GLY A 438 1.95 -10.05 -12.84
N LYS A 439 2.66 -9.53 -13.86
CA LYS A 439 3.71 -8.51 -13.70
C LYS A 439 3.14 -7.14 -13.31
N ILE A 440 1.94 -6.80 -13.77
CA ILE A 440 1.23 -5.57 -13.37
C ILE A 440 0.80 -5.67 -11.91
N GLY A 441 0.36 -6.85 -11.48
CA GLY A 441 -0.14 -7.05 -10.12
C GLY A 441 -1.48 -6.34 -9.95
N VAL A 442 -1.46 -5.10 -9.47
CA VAL A 442 -2.65 -4.31 -9.11
C VAL A 442 -2.83 -3.14 -10.08
N SER A 443 -4.05 -2.95 -10.57
CA SER A 443 -4.45 -1.75 -11.31
C SER A 443 -5.95 -1.57 -11.23
N ASN A 444 -6.41 -0.36 -10.95
CA ASN A 444 -7.81 0.01 -11.04
C ASN A 444 -8.15 0.68 -12.38
N ASN A 445 -7.18 0.82 -13.29
CA ASN A 445 -7.35 1.52 -14.56
C ASN A 445 -6.67 0.74 -15.72
N PHE A 446 -6.90 -0.57 -15.77
CA PHE A 446 -6.34 -1.47 -16.78
C PHE A 446 -7.03 -1.34 -18.14
N LYS A 447 -6.27 -1.04 -19.19
CA LYS A 447 -6.74 -0.88 -20.58
C LYS A 447 -6.21 -1.99 -21.46
N LEU A 448 -7.10 -2.59 -22.25
CA LEU A 448 -6.76 -3.64 -23.19
C LEU A 448 -7.04 -3.19 -24.63
N ILE A 449 -6.05 -3.30 -25.50
CA ILE A 449 -6.15 -2.89 -26.90
C ILE A 449 -5.74 -4.07 -27.78
N GLY A 450 -6.56 -4.41 -28.76
CA GLY A 450 -6.26 -5.41 -29.78
C GLY A 450 -6.31 -4.83 -31.18
N ILE A 451 -5.39 -5.26 -32.04
CA ILE A 451 -5.31 -4.85 -33.44
C ILE A 451 -5.23 -6.10 -34.32
N GLY A 452 -6.06 -6.21 -35.36
CA GLY A 452 -5.99 -7.31 -36.34
C GLY A 452 -6.12 -8.71 -35.72
N ASP A 453 -5.10 -9.56 -35.90
CA ASP A 453 -5.09 -10.89 -35.26
C ASP A 453 -5.01 -10.81 -33.72
N GLY A 454 -4.35 -9.79 -33.14
CA GLY A 454 -4.37 -9.52 -31.70
C GLY A 454 -5.75 -9.15 -31.17
N ALA A 455 -6.52 -8.36 -31.93
CA ALA A 455 -7.94 -8.10 -31.62
C ALA A 455 -8.78 -9.37 -31.67
N THR A 456 -8.48 -10.23 -32.66
CA THR A 456 -9.13 -11.53 -32.83
C THR A 456 -8.82 -12.47 -31.67
N PHE A 457 -7.57 -12.53 -31.22
CA PHE A 457 -7.14 -13.31 -30.06
C PHE A 457 -7.89 -12.88 -28.80
N ILE A 458 -7.99 -11.58 -28.51
CA ILE A 458 -8.76 -11.10 -27.35
C ILE A 458 -10.22 -11.59 -27.44
N ASN A 459 -10.84 -11.43 -28.62
CA ASN A 459 -12.22 -11.86 -28.89
C ASN A 459 -12.45 -13.37 -28.76
N GLN A 460 -11.44 -14.19 -29.05
CA GLN A 460 -11.58 -15.64 -29.09
C GLN A 460 -11.12 -16.32 -27.80
N ASN A 461 -10.21 -15.69 -27.05
CA ASN A 461 -9.44 -16.37 -26.01
C ASN A 461 -9.46 -15.64 -24.66
N LEU A 462 -9.66 -14.32 -24.63
CA LEU A 462 -9.55 -13.54 -23.40
C LEU A 462 -10.89 -13.03 -22.85
N THR A 463 -12.02 -13.34 -23.50
CA THR A 463 -13.35 -12.83 -23.09
C THR A 463 -13.74 -13.19 -21.66
N SER A 464 -13.16 -14.25 -21.07
CA SER A 464 -13.37 -14.63 -19.68
C SER A 464 -12.64 -13.75 -18.64
N TYR A 465 -11.70 -12.89 -19.08
CA TYR A 465 -10.94 -11.99 -18.21
C TYR A 465 -11.44 -10.53 -18.26
N MET A 466 -12.54 -10.27 -18.97
CA MET A 466 -13.06 -8.91 -19.18
C MET A 466 -13.62 -8.25 -17.91
N ASN A 467 -13.72 -8.97 -16.78
CA ASN A 467 -14.28 -8.46 -15.54
C ASN A 467 -13.40 -7.41 -14.86
N PHE A 468 -12.07 -7.46 -15.02
CA PHE A 468 -11.16 -6.43 -14.50
C PHE A 468 -10.74 -5.39 -15.56
N VAL A 469 -11.07 -5.61 -16.82
CA VAL A 469 -10.75 -4.66 -17.91
C VAL A 469 -11.64 -3.43 -17.78
N SER A 470 -11.03 -2.27 -17.52
CA SER A 470 -11.76 -1.00 -17.33
C SER A 470 -12.11 -0.32 -18.66
N GLY A 471 -11.40 -0.65 -19.74
CA GLY A 471 -11.71 -0.18 -21.09
C GLY A 471 -11.07 -1.09 -22.14
N LEU A 472 -11.83 -1.40 -23.18
CA LEU A 472 -11.43 -2.29 -24.26
C LEU A 472 -11.47 -1.58 -25.61
N ALA A 473 -10.43 -1.74 -26.43
CA ALA A 473 -10.45 -1.32 -27.82
C ALA A 473 -10.11 -2.50 -28.74
N LEU A 474 -10.96 -2.80 -29.72
CA LEU A 474 -10.71 -3.83 -30.71
C LEU A 474 -10.76 -3.26 -32.12
N ILE A 475 -9.61 -3.29 -32.79
CA ILE A 475 -9.40 -2.70 -34.10
C ILE A 475 -9.35 -3.82 -35.13
N ASN A 476 -10.35 -3.88 -36.01
CA ASN A 476 -10.52 -4.91 -37.04
C ASN A 476 -10.50 -6.37 -36.51
N PRO A 477 -11.26 -6.71 -35.44
CA PRO A 477 -11.32 -8.08 -34.95
C PRO A 477 -12.11 -8.99 -35.90
N ALA A 478 -11.74 -10.27 -35.96
CA ALA A 478 -12.66 -11.30 -36.44
C ALA A 478 -13.68 -11.67 -35.35
N GLN A 479 -14.74 -12.36 -35.77
CA GLN A 479 -15.75 -12.88 -34.85
C GLN A 479 -15.12 -13.83 -33.82
N GLY A 480 -15.51 -13.65 -32.56
CA GLY A 480 -15.03 -14.44 -31.43
C GLY A 480 -16.15 -15.08 -30.61
N GLN A 481 -15.84 -15.36 -29.35
CA GLN A 481 -16.77 -15.90 -28.39
C GLN A 481 -17.73 -14.81 -27.87
N GLU A 482 -18.85 -15.23 -27.29
CA GLU A 482 -19.76 -14.32 -26.61
C GLU A 482 -19.10 -13.79 -25.32
N VAL A 483 -19.07 -12.47 -25.14
CA VAL A 483 -18.60 -11.82 -23.91
C VAL A 483 -19.76 -11.80 -22.91
N LYS A 484 -19.49 -12.24 -21.67
CA LYS A 484 -20.53 -12.45 -20.64
C LYS A 484 -20.56 -11.41 -19.53
N VAL A 485 -19.57 -10.52 -19.49
CA VAL A 485 -19.47 -9.44 -18.52
C VAL A 485 -19.47 -8.13 -19.28
N SER A 486 -20.06 -7.08 -18.71
CA SER A 486 -19.99 -5.77 -19.33
C SER A 486 -18.56 -5.28 -19.40
N VAL A 487 -18.25 -4.51 -20.44
CA VAL A 487 -16.94 -3.88 -20.67
C VAL A 487 -17.10 -2.69 -21.61
N PRO A 488 -16.73 -1.47 -21.18
CA PRO A 488 -16.77 -0.29 -22.05
C PRO A 488 -15.88 -0.56 -23.26
N THR A 489 -16.45 -0.53 -24.46
CA THR A 489 -15.77 -1.03 -25.65
C THR A 489 -15.77 -0.03 -26.80
N TYR A 490 -14.60 0.21 -27.38
CA TYR A 490 -14.43 0.85 -28.68
C TYR A 490 -14.14 -0.22 -29.75
N LEU A 491 -14.88 -0.18 -30.86
CA LEU A 491 -14.77 -1.13 -31.97
C LEU A 491 -14.46 -0.42 -33.28
N VAL A 492 -13.44 -0.88 -34.01
CA VAL A 492 -13.31 -0.57 -35.44
C VAL A 492 -13.73 -1.80 -36.24
N THR A 493 -14.96 -1.83 -36.73
CA THR A 493 -15.51 -2.96 -37.50
C THR A 493 -16.82 -2.58 -38.21
N ASP A 494 -17.11 -3.26 -39.31
CA ASP A 494 -18.43 -3.28 -39.95
C ASP A 494 -19.18 -4.61 -39.72
N ASP A 495 -18.61 -5.53 -38.93
CA ASP A 495 -19.23 -6.81 -38.60
C ASP A 495 -20.28 -6.66 -37.47
N GLN A 496 -21.54 -6.78 -37.86
CA GLN A 496 -22.67 -6.67 -36.94
C GLN A 496 -22.70 -7.77 -35.87
N ALA A 497 -22.12 -8.95 -36.12
CA ALA A 497 -22.06 -10.01 -35.12
C ALA A 497 -21.13 -9.64 -33.96
N VAL A 498 -19.98 -9.01 -34.27
CA VAL A 498 -19.06 -8.48 -33.24
C VAL A 498 -19.73 -7.36 -32.45
N ILE A 499 -20.32 -6.38 -33.15
CA ILE A 499 -21.01 -5.25 -32.52
C ILE A 499 -22.11 -5.75 -31.57
N ASN A 500 -22.96 -6.68 -32.04
CA ASN A 500 -24.07 -7.21 -31.25
C ASN A 500 -23.60 -7.96 -30.00
N SER A 501 -22.42 -8.62 -30.04
CA SER A 501 -21.86 -9.30 -28.86
C SER A 501 -21.59 -8.31 -27.73
N TYR A 502 -20.91 -7.20 -28.03
CA TYR A 502 -20.55 -6.19 -27.04
C TYR A 502 -21.73 -5.32 -26.60
N VAL A 503 -22.62 -4.97 -27.52
CA VAL A 503 -23.86 -4.25 -27.19
C VAL A 503 -24.72 -5.08 -26.24
N LYS A 504 -24.82 -6.40 -26.47
CA LYS A 504 -25.54 -7.31 -25.58
C LYS A 504 -24.84 -7.44 -24.21
N ALA A 505 -23.51 -7.60 -24.18
CA ALA A 505 -22.75 -7.75 -22.95
C ALA A 505 -22.87 -6.53 -22.03
N ASN A 506 -22.99 -5.33 -22.60
CA ASN A 506 -23.17 -4.07 -21.89
C ASN A 506 -24.64 -3.69 -21.69
N ASN A 507 -25.61 -4.56 -22.02
CA ASN A 507 -27.05 -4.23 -21.96
C ASN A 507 -27.39 -2.89 -22.65
N ALA A 508 -26.65 -2.54 -23.70
CA ALA A 508 -26.66 -1.21 -24.28
C ALA A 508 -27.74 -1.07 -25.37
N GLY A 509 -28.34 0.11 -25.44
CA GLY A 509 -29.25 0.53 -26.50
C GLY A 509 -28.58 1.51 -27.46
N LYS A 510 -28.99 1.54 -28.73
CA LYS A 510 -28.48 2.52 -29.68
C LYS A 510 -28.98 3.93 -29.34
N VAL A 511 -28.07 4.85 -29.05
CA VAL A 511 -28.39 6.28 -28.83
C VAL A 511 -28.28 7.06 -30.13
N LYS A 512 -27.18 6.85 -30.87
CA LYS A 512 -26.93 7.43 -32.20
C LYS A 512 -26.09 6.48 -33.05
N ASP A 513 -25.89 6.81 -34.32
CA ASP A 513 -25.04 5.99 -35.20
C ASP A 513 -23.63 5.84 -34.60
N GLY A 514 -23.19 4.60 -34.43
CA GLY A 514 -21.90 4.27 -33.84
C GLY A 514 -21.79 4.45 -32.33
N TYR A 515 -22.88 4.73 -31.59
CA TYR A 515 -22.84 4.92 -30.14
C TYR A 515 -24.02 4.23 -29.45
N TYR A 516 -23.69 3.34 -28.52
CA TYR A 516 -24.62 2.56 -27.72
C TYR A 516 -24.30 2.73 -26.24
N GLU A 517 -25.32 2.77 -25.40
CA GLU A 517 -25.21 3.04 -23.96
C GLU A 517 -26.33 2.30 -23.22
N ASN A 518 -26.04 1.79 -22.03
CA ASN A 518 -27.07 1.28 -21.14
C ASN A 518 -27.83 2.45 -20.49
N PRO A 519 -29.17 2.53 -20.63
CA PRO A 519 -29.97 3.57 -19.97
C PRO A 519 -29.93 3.52 -18.43
N GLU A 520 -29.48 2.41 -17.83
CA GLU A 520 -29.38 2.21 -16.39
C GLU A 520 -27.93 2.31 -15.85
N SER A 521 -26.92 2.42 -16.72
CA SER A 521 -25.51 2.52 -16.32
C SER A 521 -24.67 3.27 -17.35
N HIS A 522 -24.12 4.42 -16.97
CA HIS A 522 -23.28 5.22 -17.88
C HIS A 522 -21.89 4.60 -18.13
N TYR A 523 -21.48 3.64 -17.29
CA TYR A 523 -20.24 2.87 -17.49
C TYR A 523 -20.35 1.93 -18.69
N GLU A 524 -21.55 1.50 -19.06
CA GLU A 524 -21.76 0.42 -20.03
C GLU A 524 -22.02 0.97 -21.43
N ILE A 525 -20.92 1.36 -22.10
CA ILE A 525 -20.94 1.96 -23.44
C ILE A 525 -20.26 1.09 -24.50
N VAL A 526 -20.76 1.18 -25.73
CA VAL A 526 -20.10 0.64 -26.92
C VAL A 526 -20.05 1.71 -28.00
N VAL A 527 -18.85 2.03 -28.47
CA VAL A 527 -18.60 2.98 -29.55
C VAL A 527 -18.06 2.23 -30.75
N VAL A 528 -18.62 2.48 -31.94
CA VAL A 528 -18.28 1.78 -33.18
C VAL A 528 -17.87 2.77 -34.26
N ASN A 529 -16.65 2.62 -34.75
CA ASN A 529 -16.16 3.23 -35.98
C ASN A 529 -16.20 2.19 -37.11
N SER A 530 -17.05 2.44 -38.12
CA SER A 530 -17.19 1.52 -39.26
C SER A 530 -16.10 1.69 -40.33
N ASP A 531 -15.21 2.67 -40.21
CA ASP A 531 -14.08 2.82 -41.15
C ASP A 531 -12.93 1.88 -40.77
N THR A 532 -13.01 0.65 -41.28
CA THR A 532 -12.02 -0.42 -41.08
C THR A 532 -10.63 -0.13 -41.67
N LYS A 533 -10.47 1.00 -42.37
CA LYS A 533 -9.19 1.47 -42.91
C LYS A 533 -8.47 2.46 -41.99
N THR A 534 -9.10 2.87 -40.89
CA THR A 534 -8.47 3.71 -39.87
C THR A 534 -7.17 3.05 -39.41
N SER A 535 -6.09 3.82 -39.32
CA SER A 535 -4.81 3.29 -38.84
C SER A 535 -4.93 2.83 -37.39
N ALA A 536 -4.16 1.84 -36.97
CA ALA A 536 -4.18 1.37 -35.59
C ALA A 536 -3.89 2.50 -34.58
N ALA A 537 -2.93 3.39 -34.91
CA ALA A 537 -2.59 4.52 -34.07
C ALA A 537 -3.73 5.55 -33.93
N ASP A 538 -4.40 5.90 -35.04
CA ASP A 538 -5.51 6.85 -35.01
C ASP A 538 -6.76 6.26 -34.34
N ALA A 539 -7.03 4.97 -34.58
CA ALA A 539 -8.11 4.26 -33.90
C ALA A 539 -7.87 4.18 -32.38
N THR A 540 -6.62 3.99 -31.95
CA THR A 540 -6.27 4.01 -30.53
C THR A 540 -6.45 5.39 -29.89
N LYS A 541 -6.11 6.48 -30.58
CA LYS A 541 -6.40 7.85 -30.10
C LYS A 541 -7.89 8.09 -29.94
N ASP A 542 -8.67 7.69 -30.94
CA ASP A 542 -10.12 7.81 -30.90
C ASP A 542 -10.72 6.95 -29.77
N ALA A 543 -10.20 5.73 -29.59
CA ALA A 543 -10.59 4.86 -28.49
C ALA A 543 -10.31 5.50 -27.12
N TRP A 544 -9.14 6.13 -26.95
CA TRP A 544 -8.80 6.87 -25.73
C TRP A 544 -9.84 7.95 -25.41
N ASN A 545 -10.04 8.89 -26.34
CA ASN A 545 -10.93 10.05 -26.15
C ASN A 545 -12.42 9.70 -26.04
N THR A 546 -12.84 8.48 -26.39
CA THR A 546 -14.26 8.12 -26.44
C THR A 546 -14.68 7.09 -25.40
N VAL A 547 -13.76 6.19 -25.02
CA VAL A 547 -14.03 5.05 -24.14
C VAL A 547 -12.92 4.84 -23.11
N LEU A 548 -11.66 4.72 -23.52
CA LEU A 548 -10.62 4.21 -22.62
C LEU A 548 -10.28 5.20 -21.50
N GLU A 549 -10.38 6.51 -21.71
CA GLU A 549 -10.06 7.49 -20.66
C GLU A 549 -11.13 7.57 -19.55
N LYS A 550 -12.33 7.02 -19.78
CA LYS A 550 -13.50 7.37 -18.97
C LYS A 550 -13.59 6.68 -17.61
N PHE A 551 -13.21 5.41 -17.55
CA PHE A 551 -13.61 4.57 -16.42
C PHE A 551 -12.47 3.74 -15.86
N GLY A 552 -12.49 3.54 -14.54
CA GLY A 552 -11.71 2.54 -13.82
C GLY A 552 -12.59 1.40 -13.29
N ARG A 553 -11.96 0.39 -12.71
CA ARG A 553 -12.59 -0.77 -12.06
C ARG A 553 -11.81 -1.26 -10.86
N ILE A 554 -12.50 -1.56 -9.77
CA ILE A 554 -11.89 -2.06 -8.54
C ILE A 554 -12.54 -3.36 -8.06
N GLY A 555 -11.70 -4.35 -7.76
CA GLY A 555 -12.10 -5.74 -7.51
C GLY A 555 -12.13 -6.16 -6.04
N ASN A 556 -12.66 -5.33 -5.14
CA ASN A 556 -12.67 -5.61 -3.70
C ASN A 556 -13.97 -6.29 -3.18
N TYR A 557 -14.75 -6.88 -4.09
CA TYR A 557 -16.06 -7.47 -3.80
C TYR A 557 -16.07 -9.01 -3.90
N SER A 558 -16.69 -9.69 -2.93
CA SER A 558 -16.87 -11.15 -2.90
C SER A 558 -18.20 -11.57 -2.24
N GLU A 559 -19.07 -12.23 -3.02
CA GLU A 559 -20.31 -12.86 -2.50
C GLU A 559 -20.08 -14.29 -1.96
N VAL A 560 -19.09 -14.99 -2.51
CA VAL A 560 -18.90 -16.43 -2.28
C VAL A 560 -18.09 -16.70 -1.02
N TYR A 561 -17.09 -15.85 -0.77
CA TYR A 561 -16.23 -15.96 0.39
C TYR A 561 -16.05 -14.56 0.99
N LYS A 562 -16.91 -14.18 1.93
CA LYS A 562 -16.79 -12.88 2.62
C LYS A 562 -15.40 -12.68 3.24
N GLN A 563 -14.80 -13.78 3.70
CA GLN A 563 -13.43 -13.85 4.24
C GLN A 563 -12.33 -13.64 3.19
N THR A 564 -12.66 -13.56 1.89
CA THR A 564 -11.73 -13.26 0.80
C THR A 564 -11.94 -11.88 0.19
N ALA A 565 -12.91 -11.08 0.68
CA ALA A 565 -12.84 -9.64 0.46
C ALA A 565 -11.55 -9.13 1.17
N THR A 566 -10.87 -8.14 0.62
CA THR A 566 -9.46 -7.87 0.95
C THR A 566 -9.19 -6.49 1.50
N TRP A 567 -7.98 -6.35 2.05
CA TRP A 567 -7.38 -5.13 2.59
C TRP A 567 -7.09 -4.02 1.56
N TYR A 568 -7.08 -4.32 0.27
CA TYR A 568 -6.73 -3.36 -0.79
C TYR A 568 -7.23 -3.84 -2.15
N SER A 569 -6.96 -3.06 -3.20
CA SER A 569 -7.20 -3.45 -4.59
C SER A 569 -6.42 -4.73 -4.91
N ARG A 570 -7.10 -5.89 -5.02
CA ARG A 570 -6.42 -7.18 -5.27
C ARG A 570 -5.64 -7.18 -6.57
N PRO A 571 -4.62 -8.06 -6.67
CA PRO A 571 -4.06 -8.39 -7.96
C PRO A 571 -5.14 -8.77 -8.96
N LEU A 572 -4.96 -8.35 -10.21
CA LEU A 572 -5.87 -8.63 -11.32
C LEU A 572 -6.08 -10.15 -11.48
N LEU A 573 -5.03 -10.94 -11.26
CA LEU A 573 -5.08 -12.40 -11.17
C LEU A 573 -4.52 -12.88 -9.83
N SER A 574 -5.27 -13.74 -9.14
CA SER A 574 -4.86 -14.37 -7.87
C SER A 574 -4.14 -15.69 -8.05
N GLY A 575 -4.19 -16.26 -9.26
CA GLY A 575 -3.73 -17.62 -9.55
C GLY A 575 -4.83 -18.68 -9.37
N ASP A 576 -5.99 -18.31 -8.83
CA ASP A 576 -7.21 -19.11 -8.86
C ASP A 576 -8.14 -18.59 -9.95
N LYS A 577 -8.12 -19.26 -11.10
CA LYS A 577 -8.90 -18.88 -12.27
C LYS A 577 -10.41 -18.87 -12.03
N GLU A 578 -10.93 -19.79 -11.22
CA GLU A 578 -12.38 -19.81 -10.95
C GLU A 578 -12.78 -18.61 -10.09
N ALA A 579 -11.97 -18.29 -9.07
CA ALA A 579 -12.17 -17.10 -8.24
C ALA A 579 -12.00 -15.81 -9.04
N ASP A 580 -10.97 -15.71 -9.88
CA ASP A 580 -10.70 -14.52 -10.70
C ASP A 580 -11.83 -14.26 -11.69
N GLN A 581 -12.40 -15.30 -12.30
CA GLN A 581 -13.51 -15.16 -13.26
C GLN A 581 -14.87 -14.92 -12.62
N ALA A 582 -15.07 -15.36 -11.38
CA ALA A 582 -16.30 -15.13 -10.64
C ALA A 582 -16.34 -13.74 -9.96
N ARG A 583 -15.19 -13.07 -9.85
CA ARG A 583 -15.03 -11.79 -9.17
C ARG A 583 -15.80 -10.68 -9.89
N LYS A 584 -16.55 -9.88 -9.13
CA LYS A 584 -17.18 -8.65 -9.61
C LYS A 584 -16.28 -7.44 -9.33
N TYR A 585 -16.42 -6.44 -10.18
CA TYR A 585 -15.66 -5.19 -10.09
C TYR A 585 -16.64 -4.02 -10.04
N GLN A 586 -16.38 -3.07 -9.14
CA GLN A 586 -17.10 -1.81 -9.07
C GLN A 586 -16.46 -0.83 -10.05
N TYR A 587 -17.27 -0.19 -10.90
CA TYR A 587 -16.79 0.88 -11.78
C TYR A 587 -16.67 2.21 -11.04
N PHE A 588 -15.84 3.09 -11.57
CA PHE A 588 -15.76 4.50 -11.17
C PHE A 588 -15.31 5.36 -12.35
N ASP A 589 -15.65 6.64 -12.32
CA ASP A 589 -15.14 7.62 -13.27
C ASP A 589 -13.65 7.86 -13.05
N SER A 590 -12.87 7.71 -14.12
CA SER A 590 -11.45 7.97 -14.08
C SER A 590 -11.20 9.47 -13.97
N VAL A 591 -10.25 9.87 -13.13
CA VAL A 591 -9.80 11.26 -13.03
C VAL A 591 -9.23 11.81 -14.33
N ASP A 592 -8.79 10.95 -15.26
CA ASP A 592 -8.35 11.36 -16.59
C ASP A 592 -9.50 11.98 -17.42
N ALA A 593 -10.76 11.65 -17.10
CA ALA A 593 -11.95 12.16 -17.78
C ALA A 593 -12.58 13.39 -17.08
N ILE A 594 -12.04 13.82 -15.94
CA ILE A 594 -12.53 14.97 -15.19
C ILE A 594 -11.65 16.18 -15.53
N ASP A 595 -12.12 17.02 -16.44
CA ASP A 595 -11.35 18.15 -17.01
C ASP A 595 -11.75 19.53 -16.46
N ASN A 596 -12.77 19.59 -15.59
CA ASN A 596 -13.30 20.82 -15.00
C ASN A 596 -12.82 21.07 -13.56
N ILE A 597 -11.71 20.45 -13.14
CA ILE A 597 -11.10 20.66 -11.82
C ILE A 597 -9.64 21.10 -12.00
N GLU A 598 -9.28 22.20 -11.35
CA GLU A 598 -7.88 22.62 -11.23
C GLU A 598 -7.27 22.03 -9.96
N ARG A 599 -6.13 21.34 -10.10
CA ARG A 599 -5.38 20.81 -8.96
C ARG A 599 -4.19 21.72 -8.65
N HIS A 600 -4.05 22.10 -7.39
CA HIS A 600 -2.85 22.74 -6.85
C HIS A 600 -2.13 21.79 -5.90
N VAL A 601 -0.83 21.61 -6.11
CA VAL A 601 0.06 20.90 -5.18
C VAL A 601 0.75 21.94 -4.32
N VAL A 602 0.63 21.83 -3.00
CA VAL A 602 1.18 22.81 -2.06
C VAL A 602 2.15 22.13 -1.12
N THR A 603 3.37 22.67 -1.05
CA THR A 603 4.37 22.32 -0.04
C THR A 603 4.68 23.56 0.78
N GLN A 604 4.62 23.43 2.11
CA GLN A 604 4.89 24.55 3.02
C GLN A 604 5.31 24.05 4.39
N ASP A 605 6.43 24.56 4.88
CA ASP A 605 6.87 24.46 6.28
C ASP A 605 5.90 25.21 7.22
N LEU A 606 5.04 24.46 7.92
CA LEU A 606 3.98 25.00 8.79
C LEU A 606 4.49 25.31 10.21
N ASP A 607 5.44 24.52 10.73
CA ASP A 607 5.93 24.61 12.10
C ASP A 607 7.31 25.28 12.25
N LYS A 608 7.97 25.56 11.11
CA LYS A 608 9.28 26.21 10.95
C LYS A 608 10.45 25.35 11.36
N ASP A 609 10.35 24.03 11.21
CA ASP A 609 11.42 23.10 11.52
C ASP A 609 12.39 22.86 10.34
N GLY A 610 12.03 23.32 9.13
CA GLY A 610 12.81 23.20 7.91
C GLY A 610 12.39 22.04 6.98
N THR A 611 11.34 21.30 7.34
CA THR A 611 10.65 20.31 6.51
C THR A 611 9.31 20.90 6.07
N ASP A 612 8.82 20.53 4.88
CA ASP A 612 7.56 21.03 4.36
C ASP A 612 6.44 20.02 4.69
N SER A 613 5.23 20.49 5.02
CA SER A 613 4.01 19.67 4.90
C SER A 613 3.52 19.66 3.44
N LEU A 614 2.73 18.66 3.03
CA LEU A 614 2.14 18.53 1.69
C LEU A 614 0.61 18.47 1.75
N TRP A 615 -0.07 19.17 0.86
CA TRP A 615 -1.48 18.93 0.57
C TRP A 615 -1.84 19.22 -0.88
N TYR A 616 -2.97 18.67 -1.30
CA TYR A 616 -3.56 18.91 -2.60
C TYR A 616 -4.86 19.69 -2.46
N GLU A 617 -5.05 20.69 -3.30
CA GLU A 617 -6.27 21.47 -3.40
C GLU A 617 -6.91 21.19 -4.76
N TYR A 618 -8.16 20.76 -4.78
CA TYR A 618 -8.91 20.50 -6.00
C TYR A 618 -10.06 21.50 -6.08
N ILE A 619 -9.98 22.40 -7.06
CA ILE A 619 -10.88 23.54 -7.23
C ILE A 619 -11.71 23.34 -8.50
N PRO A 620 -12.99 22.97 -8.40
CA PRO A 620 -13.88 22.91 -9.56
C PRO A 620 -14.02 24.27 -10.24
N GLU A 621 -14.15 24.27 -11.57
CA GLU A 621 -14.23 25.49 -12.37
C GLU A 621 -15.39 26.39 -11.92
N GLN A 622 -16.55 25.80 -11.58
CA GLN A 622 -17.70 26.54 -11.07
C GLN A 622 -17.47 27.24 -9.71
N SER A 623 -16.44 26.84 -8.97
CA SER A 623 -16.16 27.34 -7.62
C SER A 623 -15.15 28.49 -7.62
N LYS A 624 -14.43 28.75 -8.72
CA LYS A 624 -13.38 29.77 -8.80
C LYS A 624 -13.90 31.19 -8.62
N ASP A 625 -15.02 31.49 -9.28
CA ASP A 625 -15.67 32.82 -9.27
C ASP A 625 -16.98 32.84 -8.46
N ALA A 626 -17.18 31.84 -7.61
CA ALA A 626 -18.36 31.76 -6.75
C ALA A 626 -18.42 32.92 -5.75
N GLN A 627 -19.61 33.21 -5.23
CA GLN A 627 -19.77 34.30 -4.27
C GLN A 627 -18.98 34.01 -2.98
N PRO A 628 -18.44 35.04 -2.30
CA PRO A 628 -17.83 34.87 -0.99
C PRO A 628 -18.75 34.11 -0.03
N GLY A 629 -18.22 33.12 0.69
CA GLY A 629 -18.99 32.32 1.66
C GLY A 629 -20.08 31.43 1.06
N SER A 630 -19.92 30.92 -0.17
CA SER A 630 -20.93 30.10 -0.85
C SER A 630 -20.48 28.69 -1.26
N VAL A 631 -19.20 28.37 -1.12
CA VAL A 631 -18.62 27.10 -1.58
C VAL A 631 -18.30 26.18 -0.39
N PRO A 632 -18.87 24.97 -0.32
CA PRO A 632 -18.52 24.00 0.70
C PRO A 632 -17.13 23.38 0.45
N VAL A 633 -16.51 22.88 1.51
CA VAL A 633 -15.19 22.22 1.50
C VAL A 633 -15.29 20.84 2.14
N VAL A 634 -14.57 19.85 1.59
CA VAL A 634 -14.35 18.55 2.25
C VAL A 634 -12.85 18.30 2.38
N ILE A 635 -12.40 18.05 3.61
CA ILE A 635 -11.04 17.58 3.89
C ILE A 635 -11.04 16.05 3.84
N LEU A 636 -10.17 15.46 3.02
CA LEU A 636 -10.12 14.03 2.71
C LEU A 636 -8.84 13.39 3.24
N PHE A 637 -8.94 12.70 4.38
CA PHE A 637 -7.84 11.96 4.98
C PHE A 637 -7.65 10.59 4.31
N HIS A 638 -6.45 10.33 3.78
CA HIS A 638 -6.09 9.03 3.23
C HIS A 638 -5.86 7.96 4.32
N GLY A 639 -5.80 6.70 3.93
CA GLY A 639 -5.47 5.61 4.85
C GLY A 639 -4.00 5.60 5.27
N ASN A 640 -3.69 4.78 6.28
CA ASN A 640 -2.31 4.57 6.74
C ASN A 640 -1.45 4.12 5.55
N THR A 641 -0.28 4.74 5.41
CA THR A 641 0.70 4.55 4.32
C THR A 641 0.20 4.73 2.89
N ASN A 642 -1.03 5.24 2.72
CA ASN A 642 -1.55 5.60 1.40
C ASN A 642 -1.00 6.96 0.95
N ASP A 643 -1.12 7.22 -0.35
CA ASP A 643 -0.87 8.53 -0.94
C ASP A 643 -2.08 9.48 -0.71
N PRO A 644 -1.90 10.78 -0.44
CA PRO A 644 -3.00 11.72 -0.25
C PRO A 644 -3.98 11.78 -1.43
N ARG A 645 -3.49 11.58 -2.66
CA ARG A 645 -4.30 11.57 -3.88
C ARG A 645 -5.24 10.36 -3.93
N THR A 646 -4.99 9.30 -3.15
CA THR A 646 -5.82 8.08 -3.12
C THR A 646 -7.30 8.39 -2.91
N GLN A 647 -7.62 9.34 -2.04
CA GLN A 647 -9.02 9.73 -1.81
C GLN A 647 -9.60 10.37 -3.06
N TYR A 648 -9.00 11.41 -3.61
CA TYR A 648 -9.48 12.03 -4.84
C TYR A 648 -9.60 11.02 -6.01
N ASP A 649 -8.56 10.21 -6.23
CA ASP A 649 -8.43 9.36 -7.42
C ASP A 649 -9.29 8.08 -7.40
N THR A 650 -9.73 7.60 -6.22
CA THR A 650 -10.35 6.26 -6.11
C THR A 650 -11.65 6.19 -5.29
N SER A 651 -12.02 7.23 -4.55
CA SER A 651 -13.20 7.20 -3.67
C SER A 651 -14.49 7.69 -4.30
N GLY A 652 -14.44 8.28 -5.50
CA GLY A 652 -15.59 8.95 -6.12
C GLY A 652 -15.73 10.44 -5.77
N TRP A 653 -14.94 10.96 -4.83
CA TRP A 653 -14.97 12.38 -4.47
C TRP A 653 -14.66 13.32 -5.64
N ALA A 654 -13.77 12.95 -6.58
CA ALA A 654 -13.50 13.76 -7.76
C ALA A 654 -14.76 14.02 -8.61
N GLN A 655 -15.62 13.01 -8.77
CA GLN A 655 -16.91 13.16 -9.46
C GLN A 655 -17.83 14.11 -8.70
N ILE A 656 -17.96 13.93 -7.38
CA ILE A 656 -18.78 14.81 -6.54
C ILE A 656 -18.31 16.27 -6.64
N ALA A 657 -17.01 16.52 -6.57
CA ALA A 657 -16.47 17.86 -6.73
C ALA A 657 -16.80 18.46 -8.11
N SER A 658 -16.66 17.65 -9.17
CA SER A 658 -16.96 18.06 -10.55
C SER A 658 -18.44 18.41 -10.75
N GLU A 659 -19.37 17.65 -10.16
CA GLU A 659 -20.81 17.82 -10.31
C GLU A 659 -21.39 18.91 -9.39
N GLU A 660 -20.95 18.94 -8.13
CA GLU A 660 -21.56 19.74 -7.07
C GLU A 660 -20.79 21.05 -6.78
N GLY A 661 -19.58 21.21 -7.34
CA GLY A 661 -18.76 22.42 -7.13
C GLY A 661 -18.17 22.52 -5.73
N VAL A 662 -17.86 21.38 -5.12
CA VAL A 662 -17.25 21.28 -3.79
C VAL A 662 -15.73 21.34 -3.91
N ILE A 663 -15.08 22.15 -3.07
CA ILE A 663 -13.61 22.14 -2.98
C ILE A 663 -13.17 20.93 -2.16
N LEU A 664 -12.18 20.19 -2.66
CA LEU A 664 -11.59 19.06 -1.93
C LEU A 664 -10.16 19.39 -1.52
N ILE A 665 -9.83 19.09 -0.27
CA ILE A 665 -8.47 19.25 0.26
C ILE A 665 -7.98 17.88 0.72
N CYS A 666 -6.87 17.40 0.18
CA CYS A 666 -6.26 16.12 0.55
C CYS A 666 -4.91 16.37 1.23
N PRO A 667 -4.84 16.43 2.58
CA PRO A 667 -3.58 16.61 3.31
C PRO A 667 -2.78 15.30 3.37
N GLU A 668 -1.45 15.42 3.32
CA GLU A 668 -0.54 14.40 3.85
C GLU A 668 -0.51 14.52 5.37
N TRP A 669 -1.32 13.70 6.05
CA TRP A 669 -1.50 13.85 7.49
C TRP A 669 -0.50 13.09 8.34
N GLN A 670 0.04 11.98 7.84
CA GLN A 670 0.87 11.03 8.61
C GLN A 670 2.37 11.26 8.42
N GLY A 671 2.76 12.11 7.47
CA GLY A 671 4.15 12.38 7.14
C GLY A 671 4.74 11.19 6.39
N HIS A 672 4.96 11.37 5.08
CA HIS A 672 5.55 10.32 4.25
C HIS A 672 6.57 10.86 3.29
N THR A 673 7.39 9.93 2.82
CA THR A 673 8.29 10.18 1.71
C THR A 673 7.58 9.94 0.39
N TYR A 674 7.26 11.00 -0.34
CA TYR A 674 6.84 10.92 -1.75
C TYR A 674 7.99 11.36 -2.65
N GLN A 675 8.45 10.48 -3.53
CA GLN A 675 9.57 10.75 -4.46
C GLN A 675 10.86 11.23 -3.82
N GLY A 676 11.20 10.62 -2.68
CA GLY A 676 12.41 10.99 -1.97
C GLY A 676 12.30 12.35 -1.29
N TYR A 677 11.11 12.94 -1.16
CA TYR A 677 10.83 14.10 -0.31
C TYR A 677 10.01 13.64 0.88
N THR A 678 10.55 13.75 2.09
CA THR A 678 9.78 13.55 3.31
C THR A 678 9.03 14.83 3.61
N TYR A 679 7.74 14.69 3.89
CA TYR A 679 6.89 15.76 4.35
C TYR A 679 6.53 15.58 5.80
N ASP A 680 6.32 16.68 6.51
CA ASP A 680 5.91 16.61 7.91
C ASP A 680 4.51 16.05 8.06
N PRO A 681 4.28 15.26 9.12
CA PRO A 681 2.93 14.87 9.50
C PRO A 681 2.12 16.10 9.92
N MET A 682 0.92 16.26 9.36
CA MET A 682 0.00 17.32 9.80
C MET A 682 -0.85 16.91 11.03
N THR A 683 -0.81 15.63 11.43
CA THR A 683 -1.39 15.08 12.67
C THR A 683 -0.41 14.07 13.27
N ASP A 684 -0.49 13.79 14.57
CA ASP A 684 0.42 12.81 15.18
C ASP A 684 0.17 11.36 14.70
N ASP A 685 1.17 10.49 14.78
CA ASP A 685 1.07 9.06 14.37
C ASP A 685 -0.06 8.29 15.09
N SER A 686 -0.44 8.73 16.30
CA SER A 686 -1.56 8.15 17.05
C SER A 686 -2.92 8.72 16.67
N ASN A 687 -2.93 9.85 15.95
CA ASN A 687 -4.06 10.65 15.45
C ASN A 687 -4.92 11.31 16.53
N GLU A 688 -4.42 11.51 17.74
CA GLU A 688 -5.23 11.82 18.92
C GLU A 688 -4.93 13.19 19.56
N THR A 689 -4.09 14.05 18.97
CA THR A 689 -3.77 15.37 19.54
C THR A 689 -4.61 16.52 18.96
N PRO A 690 -4.97 17.53 19.78
CA PRO A 690 -5.67 18.74 19.33
C PRO A 690 -4.76 19.79 18.66
N ASP A 691 -3.43 19.62 18.71
CA ASP A 691 -2.47 20.48 18.00
C ASP A 691 -2.20 19.85 16.62
N SER A 692 -3.08 20.13 15.66
CA SER A 692 -2.97 19.63 14.27
C SER A 692 -2.72 20.77 13.28
N ASP A 693 -1.73 20.56 12.43
CA ASP A 693 -1.43 21.44 11.30
C ASP A 693 -2.48 21.40 10.18
N VAL A 694 -3.41 20.45 10.23
CA VAL A 694 -4.62 20.45 9.37
C VAL A 694 -5.45 21.70 9.61
N ILE A 695 -5.55 22.17 10.86
CA ILE A 695 -6.27 23.41 11.18
C ILE A 695 -5.48 24.64 10.71
N THR A 696 -4.16 24.62 10.84
CA THR A 696 -3.28 25.67 10.29
C THR A 696 -3.45 25.78 8.77
N MET A 697 -3.40 24.65 8.07
CA MET A 697 -3.67 24.53 6.64
C MET A 697 -5.07 25.05 6.28
N LEU A 698 -6.11 24.64 7.02
CA LEU A 698 -7.48 25.09 6.77
C LEU A 698 -7.58 26.62 6.83
N LYS A 699 -6.93 27.27 7.81
CA LYS A 699 -6.94 28.74 7.93
C LYS A 699 -6.24 29.43 6.75
N ILE A 700 -5.15 28.86 6.25
CA ILE A 700 -4.45 29.35 5.05
C ILE A 700 -5.38 29.24 3.83
N ILE A 701 -6.08 28.11 3.68
CA ILE A 701 -7.00 27.85 2.57
C ILE A 701 -8.21 28.80 2.61
N GLU A 702 -8.81 29.02 3.79
CA GLU A 702 -9.92 29.96 3.97
C GLU A 702 -9.52 31.41 3.62
N GLU A 703 -8.30 31.83 3.94
CA GLU A 703 -7.79 33.15 3.53
C GLU A 703 -7.53 33.23 2.02
N LYS A 704 -7.00 32.16 1.44
CA LYS A 704 -6.69 32.07 0.00
C LYS A 704 -7.96 32.06 -0.86
N TYR A 705 -9.03 31.42 -0.40
CA TYR A 705 -10.28 31.22 -1.15
C TYR A 705 -11.49 31.82 -0.41
N PRO A 706 -11.76 33.14 -0.57
CA PRO A 706 -12.86 33.81 0.14
C PRO A 706 -14.26 33.30 -0.24
N GLN A 707 -14.39 32.54 -1.33
CA GLN A 707 -15.62 31.84 -1.69
C GLN A 707 -16.00 30.71 -0.71
N ILE A 708 -15.06 30.21 0.11
CA ILE A 708 -15.31 29.15 1.07
C ILE A 708 -16.35 29.59 2.10
N ASP A 709 -17.39 28.78 2.24
CA ASP A 709 -18.39 28.88 3.27
C ASP A 709 -17.89 28.20 4.55
N GLN A 710 -17.45 28.99 5.52
CA GLN A 710 -16.93 28.48 6.78
C GLN A 710 -17.95 27.68 7.60
N SER A 711 -19.25 27.85 7.31
CA SER A 711 -20.30 27.06 7.94
C SER A 711 -20.46 25.66 7.32
N ARG A 712 -19.86 25.40 6.15
CA ARG A 712 -19.98 24.14 5.40
C ARG A 712 -18.61 23.54 5.06
N ILE A 713 -17.82 23.34 6.10
CA ILE A 713 -16.56 22.57 6.05
C ILE A 713 -16.84 21.18 6.61
N TYR A 714 -16.45 20.14 5.87
CA TYR A 714 -16.68 18.75 6.21
C TYR A 714 -15.38 17.95 6.26
N ILE A 715 -15.40 16.80 6.91
CA ILE A 715 -14.26 15.88 7.02
C ILE A 715 -14.65 14.47 6.60
N SER A 716 -13.78 13.79 5.86
CA SER A 716 -13.98 12.41 5.47
C SER A 716 -12.64 11.69 5.32
N GLY A 717 -12.65 10.36 5.37
CA GLY A 717 -11.43 9.59 5.12
C GLY A 717 -11.57 8.08 5.19
N LEU A 718 -10.53 7.39 4.72
CA LEU A 718 -10.42 5.94 4.64
C LEU A 718 -9.56 5.37 5.78
N SER A 719 -9.99 4.31 6.47
CA SER A 719 -9.17 3.57 7.43
C SER A 719 -8.60 4.48 8.54
N ALA A 720 -7.29 4.61 8.69
CA ALA A 720 -6.70 5.61 9.59
C ALA A 720 -7.16 7.05 9.29
N GLY A 721 -7.51 7.38 8.06
CA GLY A 721 -8.21 8.62 7.70
C GLY A 721 -9.65 8.69 8.24
N SER A 722 -10.35 7.56 8.34
CA SER A 722 -11.63 7.48 9.06
C SER A 722 -11.44 7.65 10.57
N ARG A 723 -10.31 7.17 11.13
CA ARG A 723 -9.94 7.47 12.52
C ARG A 723 -9.67 8.96 12.72
N ASN A 724 -8.93 9.61 11.80
CA ASN A 724 -8.75 11.06 11.79
C ASN A 724 -10.08 11.81 11.71
N THR A 725 -11.01 11.32 10.87
CA THR A 725 -12.36 11.87 10.78
C THR A 725 -13.10 11.80 12.12
N THR A 726 -13.04 10.65 12.81
CA THR A 726 -13.58 10.49 14.17
C THR A 726 -12.94 11.49 15.13
N ASN A 727 -11.61 11.56 15.14
CA ASN A 727 -10.85 12.32 16.14
C ASN A 727 -11.03 13.83 15.95
N ALA A 728 -10.84 14.35 14.74
CA ALA A 728 -11.07 15.75 14.41
C ALA A 728 -12.53 16.17 14.62
N GLY A 729 -13.50 15.27 14.36
CA GLY A 729 -14.90 15.52 14.66
C GLY A 729 -15.21 15.66 16.15
N LEU A 730 -14.38 15.09 17.04
CA LEU A 730 -14.52 15.20 18.50
C LEU A 730 -13.69 16.36 19.08
N SER A 731 -12.42 16.52 18.67
CA SER A 731 -11.49 17.54 19.20
C SER A 731 -11.76 18.93 18.64
N ASP A 732 -12.10 19.00 17.34
CA ASP A 732 -12.14 20.20 16.53
C ASP A 732 -13.52 20.48 15.94
N ALA A 733 -14.57 19.93 16.57
CA ALA A 733 -15.98 20.06 16.18
C ALA A 733 -16.38 21.49 15.80
N LYS A 734 -15.80 22.52 16.44
CA LYS A 734 -16.01 23.94 16.11
C LYS A 734 -15.80 24.33 14.65
N TYR A 735 -15.01 23.57 13.88
CA TYR A 735 -14.68 23.91 12.49
C TYR A 735 -15.48 23.11 11.46
N PHE A 736 -16.12 22.00 11.86
CA PHE A 736 -16.68 21.04 10.90
C PHE A 736 -18.18 20.90 11.08
N ALA A 737 -18.96 20.94 10.00
CA ALA A 737 -20.42 20.82 10.06
C ALA A 737 -20.91 19.37 10.12
N ALA A 738 -20.15 18.42 9.56
CA ALA A 738 -20.44 16.98 9.59
C ALA A 738 -19.19 16.18 9.17
N GLY A 739 -19.18 14.87 9.47
CA GLY A 739 -18.12 13.96 9.08
C GLY A 739 -18.61 12.64 8.45
N ALA A 740 -17.77 12.01 7.63
CA ALA A 740 -18.06 10.71 7.03
C ALA A 740 -16.82 9.80 6.95
N GLY A 741 -16.86 8.61 7.57
CA GLY A 741 -15.74 7.67 7.55
C GLY A 741 -15.97 6.46 6.62
N HIS A 742 -14.90 5.96 6.00
CA HIS A 742 -14.88 4.69 5.29
C HIS A 742 -13.90 3.69 5.93
N SER A 743 -14.24 2.40 5.96
CA SER A 743 -13.41 1.34 6.57
C SER A 743 -13.01 1.66 8.02
N GLY A 744 -13.99 2.17 8.76
CA GLY A 744 -13.98 2.34 10.22
C GLY A 744 -15.35 1.90 10.75
N PRO A 745 -15.86 2.41 11.87
CA PRO A 745 -15.12 3.14 12.91
C PRO A 745 -14.11 2.25 13.64
N PHE A 746 -13.13 2.87 14.30
CA PHE A 746 -12.16 2.22 15.18
C PHE A 746 -12.47 2.54 16.65
N GLY A 747 -12.10 1.65 17.57
CA GLY A 747 -12.45 1.78 18.99
C GLY A 747 -11.97 3.08 19.64
N ALA A 748 -12.65 3.48 20.71
CA ALA A 748 -12.42 4.73 21.41
C ALA A 748 -11.12 4.71 22.21
N SER A 749 -10.38 5.82 22.16
CA SER A 749 -9.22 6.06 23.01
C SER A 749 -9.57 6.91 24.24
N ASP A 750 -8.62 7.08 25.16
CA ASP A 750 -8.79 7.98 26.29
C ASP A 750 -8.77 9.46 25.85
N LEU A 751 -7.98 9.80 24.83
CA LEU A 751 -7.97 11.15 24.24
C LEU A 751 -9.31 11.49 23.57
N ASN A 752 -10.00 10.52 22.97
CA ASN A 752 -11.36 10.74 22.48
C ASN A 752 -12.33 11.14 23.59
N LYS A 753 -12.25 10.50 24.77
CA LYS A 753 -13.11 10.81 25.91
C LYS A 753 -12.81 12.19 26.48
N GLU A 754 -11.52 12.57 26.52
CA GLU A 754 -11.10 13.91 26.93
C GLU A 754 -11.64 14.99 25.97
N ALA A 755 -11.58 14.74 24.66
CA ALA A 755 -12.14 15.63 23.65
C ALA A 755 -13.67 15.80 23.81
N VAL A 756 -14.42 14.71 23.98
CA VAL A 756 -15.86 14.76 24.27
C VAL A 756 -16.14 15.58 25.53
N ALA A 757 -15.41 15.32 26.63
CA ALA A 757 -15.58 16.06 27.87
C ALA A 757 -15.30 17.57 27.73
N ALA A 758 -14.38 17.95 26.85
CA ALA A 758 -14.04 19.35 26.58
C ALA A 758 -15.06 20.09 25.69
N ASN A 759 -15.79 19.35 24.85
CA ASN A 759 -16.60 19.91 23.75
C ASN A 759 -18.11 19.67 23.84
N LYS A 760 -18.60 18.66 24.58
CA LYS A 760 -20.04 18.30 24.63
C LYS A 760 -21.01 19.40 25.07
N ASP A 761 -20.54 20.36 25.87
CA ASP A 761 -21.36 21.50 26.31
C ASP A 761 -21.36 22.68 25.29
N LYS A 762 -20.60 22.55 24.19
CA LYS A 762 -20.33 23.64 23.23
C LYS A 762 -20.71 23.28 21.80
N TYR A 763 -20.48 22.03 21.40
CA TYR A 763 -20.59 21.59 20.02
C TYR A 763 -21.27 20.24 19.94
N ASP A 764 -22.09 20.07 18.90
CA ASP A 764 -22.59 18.79 18.40
C ASP A 764 -21.92 18.49 17.04
N MET A 765 -21.97 17.23 16.58
CA MET A 765 -21.35 16.79 15.33
C MET A 765 -22.10 15.61 14.71
N PRO A 766 -22.74 15.79 13.53
CA PRO A 766 -23.28 14.70 12.73
C PRO A 766 -22.17 13.84 12.13
N ILE A 767 -22.35 12.51 12.15
CA ILE A 767 -21.37 11.58 11.57
C ILE A 767 -21.99 10.33 10.95
N ILE A 768 -21.42 9.85 9.84
CA ILE A 768 -21.75 8.57 9.21
C ILE A 768 -20.51 7.71 8.96
N PHE A 769 -20.61 6.39 9.07
CA PHE A 769 -19.54 5.46 8.70
C PHE A 769 -20.01 4.43 7.67
N PHE A 770 -19.14 4.05 6.72
CA PHE A 770 -19.34 3.00 5.74
C PHE A 770 -18.28 1.92 5.87
N THR A 771 -18.71 0.66 5.98
CA THR A 771 -17.79 -0.42 6.34
C THR A 771 -18.16 -1.71 5.63
N GLY A 772 -17.18 -2.33 4.97
CA GLY A 772 -17.33 -3.64 4.35
C GLY A 772 -17.54 -4.74 5.40
N ASP A 773 -18.46 -5.68 5.16
CA ASP A 773 -18.65 -6.82 6.05
C ASP A 773 -17.63 -7.97 5.85
N GLY A 774 -16.75 -7.82 4.86
CA GLY A 774 -15.54 -8.60 4.67
C GLY A 774 -14.26 -7.84 5.04
N ASP A 775 -14.39 -6.65 5.65
CA ASP A 775 -13.28 -5.86 6.17
C ASP A 775 -12.59 -6.61 7.33
N GLU A 776 -11.35 -7.06 7.14
CA GLU A 776 -10.63 -7.83 8.17
C GLU A 776 -10.33 -7.03 9.45
N TYR A 777 -10.37 -5.69 9.35
CA TYR A 777 -10.35 -4.61 10.34
C TYR A 777 -11.53 -4.66 11.31
N CYS A 778 -12.69 -4.93 10.73
CA CYS A 778 -13.98 -4.65 11.36
C CYS A 778 -14.93 -5.86 11.34
N LYS A 779 -14.50 -7.03 10.83
CA LYS A 779 -15.33 -8.22 10.58
C LYS A 779 -16.12 -8.72 11.79
N ASP A 780 -15.54 -8.63 12.99
CA ASP A 780 -16.15 -9.14 14.23
C ASP A 780 -16.94 -8.04 14.97
N ALA A 781 -17.12 -6.88 14.36
CA ALA A 781 -17.84 -5.76 14.93
C ALA A 781 -19.34 -5.75 14.57
N PHE A 782 -19.77 -6.60 13.63
CA PHE A 782 -21.18 -6.74 13.25
C PHE A 782 -21.87 -7.87 14.01
N ASP A 783 -23.18 -7.74 14.18
CA ASP A 783 -24.07 -8.81 14.68
C ASP A 783 -23.67 -9.33 16.08
N THR A 784 -23.29 -8.42 16.98
CA THR A 784 -22.83 -8.71 18.35
C THR A 784 -23.49 -7.77 19.36
N THR A 785 -23.74 -8.29 20.57
CA THR A 785 -24.18 -7.49 21.73
C THR A 785 -23.01 -7.09 22.63
N GLU A 786 -21.79 -7.52 22.31
CA GLU A 786 -20.59 -7.22 23.08
C GLU A 786 -20.01 -5.85 22.70
N LEU A 787 -19.21 -5.29 23.61
CA LEU A 787 -18.49 -4.05 23.36
C LEU A 787 -17.56 -4.22 22.14
N ASN A 788 -17.71 -3.34 21.16
CA ASN A 788 -16.95 -3.35 19.92
C ASN A 788 -16.61 -1.91 19.50
N ALA A 789 -15.77 -1.76 18.48
CA ALA A 789 -15.31 -0.45 18.00
C ALA A 789 -16.46 0.49 17.59
N GLY A 790 -17.46 -0.02 16.86
CA GLY A 790 -18.60 0.78 16.43
C GLY A 790 -19.49 1.24 17.58
N LEU A 791 -19.77 0.36 18.55
CA LEU A 791 -20.51 0.76 19.74
C LEU A 791 -19.77 1.85 20.53
N GLN A 792 -18.45 1.72 20.69
CA GLN A 792 -17.63 2.71 21.40
C GLN A 792 -17.68 4.09 20.72
N VAL A 793 -17.57 4.15 19.39
CA VAL A 793 -17.69 5.42 18.66
C VAL A 793 -19.11 5.98 18.71
N ALA A 794 -20.13 5.12 18.62
CA ALA A 794 -21.52 5.56 18.81
C ALA A 794 -21.72 6.18 20.19
N GLN A 795 -21.18 5.59 21.26
CA GLN A 795 -21.25 6.13 22.62
C GLN A 795 -20.57 7.51 22.75
N LEU A 796 -19.39 7.70 22.14
CA LEU A 796 -18.69 9.00 22.14
C LEU A 796 -19.54 10.10 21.50
N TYR A 797 -20.09 9.83 20.31
CA TYR A 797 -20.92 10.81 19.61
C TYR A 797 -22.31 10.97 20.25
N GLN A 798 -22.86 9.94 20.89
CA GLN A 798 -24.08 10.07 21.70
C GLN A 798 -23.85 11.05 22.85
N GLU A 799 -22.72 10.94 23.56
CA GLU A 799 -22.37 11.86 24.63
C GLU A 799 -22.11 13.29 24.11
N LEU A 800 -21.38 13.44 22.99
CA LEU A 800 -21.14 14.75 22.36
C LEU A 800 -22.44 15.42 21.93
N ASN A 801 -23.40 14.66 21.38
CA ASN A 801 -24.61 15.18 20.76
C ASN A 801 -25.83 15.26 21.70
N ASP A 802 -25.61 15.19 23.02
CA ASP A 802 -26.67 15.21 24.05
C ASP A 802 -27.75 14.14 23.80
N MET A 803 -27.32 12.92 23.46
CA MET A 803 -28.17 11.74 23.28
C MET A 803 -28.05 10.77 24.46
N GLU A 804 -29.02 9.87 24.60
CA GLU A 804 -28.93 8.76 25.54
C GLU A 804 -27.80 7.81 25.13
N VAL A 805 -26.79 7.67 25.99
CA VAL A 805 -25.62 6.81 25.74
C VAL A 805 -25.99 5.36 25.96
N THR A 806 -25.85 4.56 24.90
CA THR A 806 -26.17 3.12 24.90
C THR A 806 -25.26 2.38 25.89
N GLN A 807 -25.83 1.71 26.90
CA GLN A 807 -25.07 0.86 27.83
C GLN A 807 -25.05 -0.59 27.32
N VAL A 808 -23.91 -1.27 27.48
CA VAL A 808 -23.70 -2.63 26.94
C VAL A 808 -24.72 -3.62 27.54
N GLU A 809 -24.98 -3.49 28.84
CA GLU A 809 -25.93 -4.31 29.59
C GLU A 809 -27.39 -4.16 29.14
N ASP A 810 -27.72 -3.10 28.41
CA ASP A 810 -29.07 -2.79 27.94
C ASP A 810 -29.31 -3.21 26.48
N ILE A 811 -28.27 -3.68 25.77
CA ILE A 811 -28.35 -4.13 24.38
C ILE A 811 -29.11 -5.45 24.32
N LYS A 812 -30.17 -5.48 23.50
CA LYS A 812 -30.95 -6.71 23.25
C LYS A 812 -30.39 -7.45 22.05
N ASP A 813 -30.68 -8.75 21.98
CA ASP A 813 -30.33 -9.58 20.80
C ASP A 813 -30.85 -9.00 19.47
N GLU A 814 -31.97 -8.26 19.48
CA GLU A 814 -32.53 -7.61 18.29
C GLU A 814 -31.75 -6.36 17.83
N ASP A 815 -30.97 -5.77 18.74
CA ASP A 815 -30.12 -4.59 18.53
C ASP A 815 -28.68 -4.99 18.21
N ALA A 816 -28.30 -6.27 18.35
CA ALA A 816 -26.98 -6.81 18.01
C ALA A 816 -26.55 -6.48 16.56
N TYR A 817 -27.54 -6.39 15.69
CA TYR A 817 -27.38 -6.07 14.28
C TYR A 817 -26.76 -4.67 14.08
N LEU A 818 -25.66 -4.59 13.33
CA LEU A 818 -24.94 -3.35 13.03
C LEU A 818 -24.37 -2.68 14.30
N TYR A 819 -23.32 -3.29 14.87
CA TYR A 819 -22.54 -2.82 16.02
C TYR A 819 -23.22 -2.85 17.40
N GLY A 820 -24.40 -3.47 17.55
CA GLY A 820 -25.06 -3.52 18.86
C GLY A 820 -25.71 -2.20 19.30
N VAL A 821 -25.91 -1.26 18.38
CA VAL A 821 -26.52 0.05 18.66
C VAL A 821 -28.04 -0.03 18.41
N PRO A 822 -28.89 0.47 19.34
CA PRO A 822 -30.35 0.44 19.18
C PRO A 822 -30.83 1.51 18.18
N TRP A 823 -30.59 1.27 16.89
CA TRP A 823 -30.92 2.19 15.81
C TRP A 823 -32.43 2.50 15.74
N THR A 824 -32.78 3.77 15.85
CA THR A 824 -34.19 4.23 15.77
C THR A 824 -34.75 4.20 14.34
N LYS A 825 -33.88 4.31 13.35
CA LYS A 825 -34.18 4.20 11.92
C LYS A 825 -33.25 3.20 11.27
N ARG A 826 -33.79 2.35 10.40
CA ARG A 826 -33.04 1.41 9.58
C ARG A 826 -33.59 1.39 8.17
N TYR A 827 -32.71 1.31 7.17
CA TYR A 827 -33.09 1.16 5.78
C TYR A 827 -31.99 0.44 4.98
N THR A 828 -32.39 -0.05 3.81
CA THR A 828 -31.53 -0.80 2.91
C THR A 828 -31.43 -0.06 1.59
N ILE A 829 -30.20 0.04 1.07
CA ILE A 829 -29.91 0.43 -0.31
C ILE A 829 -29.61 -0.86 -1.08
N GLU A 830 -30.46 -1.15 -2.06
CA GLU A 830 -30.31 -2.32 -2.91
C GLU A 830 -29.29 -2.06 -4.03
N PRO A 831 -28.56 -3.10 -4.50
CA PRO A 831 -27.68 -2.97 -5.65
C PRO A 831 -28.40 -2.46 -6.91
N THR A 832 -27.68 -1.69 -7.72
CA THR A 832 -28.11 -1.17 -9.02
C THR A 832 -27.11 -1.58 -10.11
N ALA A 833 -27.29 -1.10 -11.34
CA ALA A 833 -26.30 -1.31 -12.41
C ALA A 833 -24.99 -0.51 -12.19
N GLU A 834 -24.98 0.46 -11.27
CA GLU A 834 -23.82 1.31 -10.95
C GLU A 834 -23.29 1.09 -9.52
N ASN A 835 -24.03 0.40 -8.66
CA ASN A 835 -23.67 0.07 -7.28
C ASN A 835 -23.86 -1.44 -7.07
N ILE A 836 -22.76 -2.20 -6.96
CA ILE A 836 -22.84 -3.66 -6.93
C ILE A 836 -23.18 -4.26 -5.56
N ALA A 837 -23.04 -3.48 -4.48
CA ALA A 837 -23.19 -3.95 -3.11
C ALA A 837 -24.54 -3.53 -2.51
N LYS A 838 -25.12 -4.45 -1.73
CA LYS A 838 -26.22 -4.11 -0.82
C LYS A 838 -25.62 -3.33 0.36
N ILE A 839 -26.31 -2.28 0.80
CA ILE A 839 -25.89 -1.50 1.97
C ILE A 839 -27.05 -1.43 2.97
N ASP A 840 -26.81 -1.81 4.21
CA ASP A 840 -27.77 -1.60 5.29
C ASP A 840 -27.29 -0.46 6.20
N VAL A 841 -28.18 0.49 6.50
CA VAL A 841 -27.86 1.68 7.29
C VAL A 841 -28.72 1.73 8.55
N GLY A 842 -28.09 1.98 9.70
CA GLY A 842 -28.74 2.30 10.97
C GLY A 842 -28.44 3.74 11.35
N ALA A 843 -29.45 4.43 11.89
CA ALA A 843 -29.35 5.84 12.27
C ALA A 843 -30.10 6.15 13.59
N ILE A 844 -29.54 7.07 14.36
CA ILE A 844 -30.18 7.76 15.49
C ILE A 844 -30.08 9.26 15.29
N GLU A 845 -31.15 9.99 15.60
CA GLU A 845 -31.23 11.44 15.45
C GLU A 845 -31.76 12.06 16.76
N ASN A 846 -31.14 13.15 17.23
CA ASN A 846 -31.64 13.88 18.40
C ASN A 846 -32.74 14.88 18.00
N ALA A 847 -33.34 15.56 18.99
CA ALA A 847 -34.40 16.54 18.75
C ALA A 847 -33.95 17.78 17.94
N LYS A 848 -32.63 18.04 17.85
CA LYS A 848 -32.05 19.11 17.02
C LYS A 848 -31.81 18.67 15.57
N GLY A 849 -32.01 17.39 15.25
CA GLY A 849 -31.75 16.83 13.92
C GLY A 849 -30.29 16.41 13.69
N VAL A 850 -29.46 16.31 14.73
CA VAL A 850 -28.08 15.79 14.62
C VAL A 850 -28.13 14.27 14.54
N GLU A 851 -27.54 13.69 13.49
CA GLU A 851 -27.61 12.27 13.19
C GLU A 851 -26.27 11.55 13.42
N ILE A 852 -26.34 10.35 14.02
CA ILE A 852 -25.25 9.37 14.06
C ILE A 852 -25.70 8.17 13.25
N SER A 853 -24.92 7.80 12.23
CA SER A 853 -25.25 6.74 11.29
C SER A 853 -24.08 5.78 11.05
N MET A 854 -24.39 4.51 10.80
CA MET A 854 -23.42 3.51 10.37
C MET A 854 -24.01 2.66 9.26
N ALA A 855 -23.18 2.24 8.32
CA ALA A 855 -23.57 1.54 7.11
C ALA A 855 -22.68 0.31 6.89
N ARG A 856 -23.32 -0.83 6.67
CA ARG A 856 -22.67 -2.10 6.33
C ARG A 856 -22.76 -2.34 4.83
N ILE A 857 -21.62 -2.45 4.17
CA ILE A 857 -21.50 -2.79 2.74
C ILE A 857 -21.27 -4.31 2.62
N TYR A 858 -22.25 -5.02 2.07
CA TYR A 858 -22.18 -6.48 1.96
C TYR A 858 -21.20 -6.94 0.88
N GLY A 859 -20.31 -7.87 1.23
CA GLY A 859 -19.33 -8.49 0.33
C GLY A 859 -18.12 -7.62 0.04
N TRP A 860 -18.03 -6.42 0.61
CA TRP A 860 -16.93 -5.48 0.38
C TRP A 860 -15.82 -5.64 1.43
N GLY A 861 -14.57 -5.43 1.01
CA GLY A 861 -13.38 -5.48 1.87
C GLY A 861 -13.02 -4.13 2.50
N HIS A 862 -11.78 -4.00 2.96
CA HIS A 862 -11.23 -2.78 3.56
C HIS A 862 -10.62 -1.87 2.50
N TRP A 863 -11.44 -1.14 1.74
CA TRP A 863 -10.95 -0.16 0.74
C TRP A 863 -12.08 0.75 0.30
N ASN A 864 -11.76 1.94 -0.26
CA ASN A 864 -12.75 2.85 -0.85
C ASN A 864 -13.81 2.13 -1.71
N TYR A 865 -15.08 2.48 -1.52
CA TYR A 865 -16.19 2.00 -2.33
C TYR A 865 -16.88 3.15 -3.06
N THR A 866 -16.41 3.48 -4.27
CA THR A 866 -16.79 4.71 -5.02
C THR A 866 -18.25 5.20 -4.88
N PRO A 867 -19.29 4.34 -4.94
CA PRO A 867 -20.68 4.80 -4.75
C PRO A 867 -20.96 5.49 -3.40
N ASP A 868 -20.13 5.31 -2.38
CA ASP A 868 -20.33 5.90 -1.06
C ASP A 868 -20.02 7.39 -0.99
N ALA A 869 -19.11 7.96 -1.79
CA ALA A 869 -18.82 9.40 -1.76
C ALA A 869 -20.08 10.22 -2.01
N LYS A 870 -20.95 9.76 -2.92
CA LYS A 870 -22.28 10.35 -3.14
C LYS A 870 -23.15 10.28 -1.89
N LEU A 871 -23.20 9.12 -1.23
CA LEU A 871 -24.00 8.92 -0.01
C LEU A 871 -23.46 9.74 1.18
N MET A 872 -22.13 9.86 1.29
CA MET A 872 -21.45 10.69 2.26
C MET A 872 -21.74 12.18 2.00
N TRP A 873 -21.70 12.62 0.74
CA TRP A 873 -22.07 13.98 0.36
C TRP A 873 -23.55 14.28 0.64
N GLU A 874 -24.47 13.40 0.24
CA GLU A 874 -25.91 13.52 0.54
C GLU A 874 -26.18 13.55 2.05
N PHE A 875 -25.34 12.91 2.87
CA PHE A 875 -25.41 13.04 4.32
C PHE A 875 -24.88 14.41 4.79
N MET A 876 -23.63 14.74 4.47
CA MET A 876 -22.93 15.91 5.02
C MET A 876 -23.54 17.24 4.55
N SER A 877 -23.98 17.33 3.29
CA SER A 877 -24.55 18.55 2.70
C SER A 877 -25.85 19.04 3.35
N LYS A 878 -26.48 18.23 4.21
CA LYS A 878 -27.64 18.63 5.02
C LYS A 878 -27.27 19.59 6.16
N TYR A 879 -25.99 19.66 6.51
CA TYR A 879 -25.54 20.31 7.72
C TYR A 879 -24.71 21.56 7.42
N ALA A 880 -24.94 22.59 8.22
CA ALA A 880 -24.03 23.73 8.38
C ALA A 880 -23.75 23.94 9.87
N ARG A 881 -22.67 24.66 10.21
CA ARG A 881 -22.36 25.07 11.58
C ARG A 881 -22.63 26.54 11.78
N ASP A 882 -23.39 26.86 12.83
CA ASP A 882 -23.54 28.23 13.28
C ASP A 882 -22.20 28.72 13.87
N LEU A 883 -21.61 29.73 13.23
CA LEU A 883 -20.27 30.21 13.58
C LEU A 883 -20.22 31.02 14.88
N GLU A 884 -21.37 31.48 15.39
CA GLU A 884 -21.44 32.24 16.64
C GLU A 884 -21.70 31.33 17.84
N THR A 885 -22.63 30.39 17.69
CA THR A 885 -23.10 29.52 18.78
C THR A 885 -22.41 28.16 18.80
N GLY A 886 -21.89 27.71 17.66
CA GLY A 886 -21.32 26.38 17.48
C GLY A 886 -22.34 25.28 17.26
N GLU A 887 -23.65 25.57 17.19
CA GLU A 887 -24.69 24.56 16.97
C GLU A 887 -24.78 24.11 15.51
N THR A 888 -25.16 22.85 15.30
CA THR A 888 -25.48 22.32 13.97
C THR A 888 -26.82 22.86 13.45
N ILE A 889 -26.84 23.24 12.17
CA ILE A 889 -28.01 23.72 11.42
C ILE A 889 -28.38 22.68 10.35
N ARG A 890 -29.68 22.33 10.28
CA ARG A 890 -30.25 21.46 9.23
C ARG A 890 -30.77 22.26 8.04
N LEU A 891 -29.96 22.33 6.98
CA LEU A 891 -30.27 23.05 5.75
C LEU A 891 -31.46 22.46 4.99
N ASP A 892 -31.64 21.14 5.05
CA ASP A 892 -32.73 20.41 4.39
C ASP A 892 -34.11 20.60 5.07
N LEU A 893 -34.13 21.13 6.30
CA LEU A 893 -35.35 21.39 7.08
C LEU A 893 -35.75 22.87 7.13
N GLN A 894 -34.92 23.77 6.59
CA GLN A 894 -35.27 25.20 6.52
C GLN A 894 -36.33 25.43 5.44
N GLU A 895 -37.35 26.24 5.75
CA GLU A 895 -38.29 26.69 4.72
C GLU A 895 -37.51 27.58 3.72
N PRO A 896 -37.70 27.41 2.39
CA PRO A 896 -37.01 28.24 1.41
C PRO A 896 -37.37 29.71 1.64
N ASP A 897 -36.34 30.54 1.85
CA ASP A 897 -36.53 31.97 2.09
C ASP A 897 -37.38 32.60 0.98
N THR A 898 -38.55 33.10 1.36
CA THR A 898 -39.36 33.93 0.47
C THR A 898 -38.63 35.27 0.33
N PRO A 899 -38.24 35.71 -0.88
CA PRO A 899 -37.52 36.97 -1.04
C PRO A 899 -38.36 38.12 -0.49
N THR A 900 -37.91 38.74 0.59
CA THR A 900 -38.54 39.95 1.14
C THR A 900 -38.00 41.16 0.37
N ASP A 901 -38.60 41.41 -0.81
CA ASP A 901 -38.47 42.69 -1.49
C ASP A 901 -39.11 43.79 -0.61
N THR A 902 -38.27 44.44 0.20
CA THR A 902 -38.60 45.73 0.79
C THR A 902 -37.74 46.79 0.08
N PRO A 903 -38.30 47.64 -0.79
CA PRO A 903 -37.51 48.63 -1.50
C PRO A 903 -37.08 49.74 -0.54
N ASN A 904 -35.78 49.86 -0.28
CA ASN A 904 -35.23 51.07 0.31
C ASN A 904 -35.01 52.11 -0.79
N ASP A 905 -35.99 53.01 -0.91
CA ASP A 905 -35.90 54.27 -1.64
C ASP A 905 -34.84 55.19 -0.98
N THR A 906 -33.59 55.12 -1.43
CA THR A 906 -32.67 56.26 -1.45
C THR A 906 -31.45 55.94 -2.30
N GLU A 907 -31.47 56.33 -3.58
CA GLU A 907 -30.36 57.08 -4.19
C GLU A 907 -30.72 57.60 -5.59
N LYS A 908 -30.39 58.88 -5.82
CA LYS A 908 -30.57 59.58 -7.09
C LYS A 908 -29.38 59.30 -8.02
N PRO A 909 -29.55 59.40 -9.36
CA PRO A 909 -28.74 58.67 -10.32
C PRO A 909 -27.46 59.39 -10.71
N ALA A 910 -26.37 58.64 -10.87
CA ALA A 910 -25.18 59.04 -11.60
C ALA A 910 -25.11 58.31 -12.95
N THR A 911 -25.27 59.12 -13.99
CA THR A 911 -25.04 58.93 -15.43
C THR A 911 -24.02 57.85 -15.85
N GLN A 912 -24.47 56.91 -16.69
CA GLN A 912 -23.62 56.15 -17.62
C GLN A 912 -23.18 57.00 -18.82
N PRO A 913 -21.99 56.75 -19.41
CA PRO A 913 -21.75 56.95 -20.82
C PRO A 913 -22.06 55.67 -21.61
N SER A 914 -22.96 55.82 -22.59
CA SER A 914 -23.29 54.87 -23.64
C SER A 914 -22.17 54.71 -24.67
N THR A 915 -21.95 53.49 -25.17
CA THR A 915 -21.86 53.25 -26.62
C THR A 915 -22.36 51.86 -26.97
N SER A 916 -23.41 51.87 -27.78
CA SER A 916 -24.10 50.76 -28.43
C SER A 916 -23.32 50.17 -29.61
N THR A 917 -23.50 48.87 -29.86
CA THR A 917 -23.90 48.40 -31.20
C THR A 917 -24.74 47.12 -31.14
N SER A 918 -25.93 47.24 -31.73
CA SER A 918 -26.97 46.26 -32.08
C SER A 918 -26.48 45.08 -32.95
N VAL A 919 -27.12 43.91 -33.07
CA VAL A 919 -28.47 43.65 -33.63
C VAL A 919 -28.97 42.21 -33.35
N LYS A 920 -30.21 42.10 -32.83
CA LYS A 920 -31.38 41.19 -33.08
C LYS A 920 -31.15 39.74 -33.53
N THR A 921 -31.53 38.70 -32.79
CA THR A 921 -32.89 38.14 -32.43
C THR A 921 -33.69 37.53 -33.58
N GLY A 922 -34.10 36.27 -33.36
CA GLY A 922 -35.14 35.56 -34.10
C GLY A 922 -35.65 34.35 -33.30
N ASP A 923 -36.40 34.62 -32.23
CA ASP A 923 -37.67 33.99 -31.80
C ASP A 923 -38.15 32.74 -32.59
N SER A 924 -38.75 31.69 -32.01
CA SER A 924 -39.79 31.73 -30.97
C SER A 924 -40.33 30.33 -30.59
N THR A 925 -40.75 30.21 -29.32
CA THR A 925 -41.99 29.53 -28.82
C THR A 925 -42.15 28.01 -28.94
N MET A 926 -42.71 27.22 -28.01
CA MET A 926 -43.38 27.33 -26.69
C MET A 926 -43.32 25.90 -26.10
N ILE A 927 -43.38 25.65 -24.79
CA ILE A 927 -44.62 25.44 -24.03
C ILE A 927 -44.26 25.38 -22.53
N ALA A 928 -45.09 26.06 -21.74
CA ALA A 928 -45.05 26.19 -20.29
C ALA A 928 -45.70 24.97 -19.55
N PRO A 929 -45.58 24.89 -18.21
CA PRO A 929 -45.59 23.66 -17.40
C PRO A 929 -46.92 23.38 -16.68
N PHE A 930 -47.10 22.18 -16.12
CA PHE A 930 -48.05 21.92 -15.01
C PHE A 930 -47.66 20.71 -14.14
N VAL A 931 -47.23 21.02 -12.91
CA VAL A 931 -47.60 20.48 -11.58
C VAL A 931 -48.47 19.21 -11.52
N ILE A 932 -48.07 18.19 -10.74
CA ILE A 932 -48.99 17.40 -9.87
C ILE A 932 -48.31 17.02 -8.54
N VAL A 933 -49.06 17.27 -7.47
CA VAL A 933 -48.82 16.99 -6.04
C VAL A 933 -49.42 15.63 -5.64
N ALA A 934 -48.71 14.92 -4.74
CA ALA A 934 -49.10 13.95 -3.70
C ALA A 934 -50.30 12.97 -3.86
N SER A 935 -50.14 11.74 -3.37
CA SER A 935 -50.91 11.19 -2.21
C SER A 935 -50.65 9.69 -1.94
N LEU A 936 -50.45 9.37 -0.67
CA LEU A 936 -50.50 8.05 -0.02
C LEU A 936 -51.86 7.35 -0.14
N SER A 937 -51.90 6.01 -0.07
CA SER A 937 -52.46 5.23 1.07
C SER A 937 -53.08 3.84 0.73
N LEU A 938 -52.72 2.88 1.59
CA LEU A 938 -53.49 1.78 2.21
C LEU A 938 -54.02 0.54 1.43
N PHE A 939 -53.44 -0.61 1.82
CA PHE A 939 -54.07 -1.87 2.30
C PHE A 939 -55.30 -2.48 1.60
N ALA A 940 -55.15 -3.73 1.14
CA ALA A 940 -56.18 -4.76 1.28
C ALA A 940 -55.59 -6.18 1.40
N LEU A 941 -56.26 -6.97 2.24
CA LEU A 941 -55.88 -8.21 2.91
C LEU A 941 -56.40 -9.46 2.14
N VAL A 942 -55.73 -10.61 2.33
CA VAL A 942 -56.24 -12.02 2.26
C VAL A 942 -56.61 -12.61 0.87
N THR A 943 -55.99 -13.74 0.46
CA THR A 943 -56.50 -15.11 0.75
C THR A 943 -55.52 -16.22 0.33
N VAL A 944 -55.30 -17.13 1.28
CA VAL A 944 -54.60 -18.42 1.20
C VAL A 944 -55.37 -19.44 0.36
N ILE A 945 -54.73 -20.19 -0.56
CA ILE A 945 -55.01 -21.63 -0.78
C ILE A 945 -53.72 -22.42 -1.10
N LYS A 946 -53.59 -23.52 -0.36
CA LYS A 946 -52.60 -24.60 -0.31
C LYS A 946 -52.42 -25.45 -1.59
N LYS A 947 -51.21 -26.02 -1.64
CA LYS A 947 -50.84 -27.45 -1.88
C LYS A 947 -50.44 -27.96 -3.27
N SER A 948 -49.15 -28.30 -3.33
CA SER A 948 -48.55 -29.60 -3.69
C SER A 948 -48.76 -30.18 -5.10
N LYS A 949 -47.64 -30.47 -5.79
CA LYS A 949 -47.07 -31.84 -5.83
C LYS A 949 -45.73 -31.89 -6.57
N ALA A 950 -44.90 -32.79 -6.06
CA ALA A 950 -43.57 -33.17 -6.49
C ALA A 950 -43.56 -34.10 -7.72
N ILE A 951 -42.33 -34.56 -8.03
CA ILE A 951 -41.89 -35.68 -8.88
C ILE A 951 -41.44 -35.15 -10.25
N ARG A 952 -40.15 -35.20 -10.60
CA ARG A 952 -39.17 -36.28 -10.43
C ARG A 952 -37.74 -35.76 -10.42
#